data_AF-A0A527TCS0-F1
#
_entry.id   AF-A0A527TCS0-F1
#
_cell.length_a   1.000
_cell.length_b   1.000
_cell.length_c   1.000
_cell.angle_alpha   90.00
_cell.angle_beta   90.00
_cell.angle_gamma   90.00
#
_symmetry.space_group_name_H-M   'P 1'
#
loop_
_entity.id
_entity.type
_entity.pdbx_description
1 polymer ?
#
loop_
_entity_poly.entity_id
_entity_poly.type
_entity_poly.pdbx_seq_one_letter_code
_entity_poly.pdbx_strand_id
1 'polypeptide(L)'
;MTRHDERLAAGPSSGERGGAVDAGILRDQLADLSKGVFISMPIGTVLAALILAVQLLSGGGLAAVAWFAAIALVNGARVVLALAQSGAADERLEAVGARLSLYGLLALASGVAWSFLALLSDGYTTAQAPLYLIVLAGTSAGSVTYCTSHAPASINFITLPLLTAAACVLAQGGVENDVLGFTILLFLGGMIRSALLGQSRFRKTSRLKYEAREFAAEMERNSRRDPLTGLLNRSGLEQAIAGLGVSDGPFVAMLVDLDGFKSVNDTYGHTIGDGLLVKVARRIEDHAPQGATIARIGGDEFVLLFSACRSPQTAGELASTIIAAIANPDPELNSVRVGASIGIYQSDKPQSTEMLLKADFALYAAKRGGRNEYCLFDAGLDAALERRNRIERDLRGAIGSGALCCWFQPLVRLDTSAVVGFEALLRWQHEVHGAISPPEIVTAARETGLLSLLTETVFLNCCAMIAELARQGRSDVRVAMNLSPRELEAGNVDDMILDGLKAKNVPAAMLEIEITEEAPVDRDRVGQKVGRLADAGISIVLDDFGTGFSTLVSLKDSRIRKIKIDKDFVRDLAKSVEDQAVVEAVIGLGRTLGIEVMAEGVETDADRMILRSLGCMIAQGYLFSAALPMHDALAFDAAGEVIFEPLRNPRSGSAA
;
A
#
# COMPACT_ATOMS: atom_id res chain seq x y z
N MET A 1 -15.26 -8.35 -26.72
CA MET A 1 -14.55 -9.53 -26.20
C MET A 1 -14.66 -10.67 -27.19
N THR A 2 -13.58 -10.97 -27.91
CA THR A 2 -13.48 -12.19 -28.72
C THR A 2 -13.15 -13.36 -27.78
N ARG A 3 -13.60 -14.57 -28.12
CA ARG A 3 -13.35 -15.85 -27.41
C ARG A 3 -11.88 -16.16 -27.06
N HIS A 4 -10.94 -15.31 -27.48
CA HIS A 4 -9.52 -15.42 -27.17
C HIS A 4 -9.17 -14.83 -25.79
N ASP A 5 -9.87 -13.79 -25.34
CA ASP A 5 -9.60 -13.13 -24.05
C ASP A 5 -10.19 -13.89 -22.86
N GLU A 6 -11.31 -14.62 -23.04
CA GLU A 6 -11.86 -15.50 -22.00
C GLU A 6 -10.93 -16.68 -21.64
N ARG A 7 -10.06 -17.11 -22.57
CA ARG A 7 -9.08 -18.18 -22.32
C ARG A 7 -7.84 -17.72 -21.54
N LEU A 8 -7.56 -16.41 -21.49
CA LEU A 8 -6.47 -15.86 -20.69
C LEU A 8 -6.90 -15.58 -19.24
N ALA A 9 -8.19 -15.35 -19.00
CA ALA A 9 -8.77 -15.16 -17.66
C ALA A 9 -9.13 -16.49 -16.96
N ALA A 10 -9.53 -17.52 -17.71
CA ALA A 10 -9.74 -18.85 -17.17
C ALA A 10 -8.39 -19.58 -17.06
N GLY A 11 -7.83 -19.65 -15.84
CA GLY A 11 -6.68 -20.52 -15.58
C GLY A 11 -6.93 -21.96 -16.07
N PRO A 12 -5.87 -22.75 -16.31
CA PRO A 12 -5.99 -24.06 -16.92
C PRO A 12 -7.03 -24.92 -16.18
N SER A 13 -7.83 -25.64 -16.95
CA SER A 13 -8.85 -26.55 -16.41
C SER A 13 -8.20 -27.59 -15.48
N SER A 14 -8.95 -28.14 -14.52
CA SER A 14 -8.42 -29.15 -13.59
C SER A 14 -7.78 -30.36 -14.29
N GLY A 15 -8.26 -30.69 -15.50
CA GLY A 15 -7.66 -31.71 -16.37
C GLY A 15 -6.31 -31.30 -16.99
N GLU A 16 -6.16 -30.05 -17.43
CA GLU A 16 -4.89 -29.52 -17.96
C GLU A 16 -3.83 -29.38 -16.85
N ARG A 17 -4.24 -29.02 -15.63
CA ARG A 17 -3.36 -29.00 -14.45
C ARG A 17 -2.81 -30.38 -14.12
N GLY A 18 -3.68 -31.40 -14.11
CA GLY A 18 -3.26 -32.79 -13.89
C GLY A 18 -2.21 -33.24 -14.92
N GLY A 19 -2.42 -32.90 -16.20
CA GLY A 19 -1.49 -33.21 -17.28
C GLY A 19 -0.11 -32.54 -17.13
N ALA A 20 -0.06 -31.29 -16.67
CA ALA A 20 1.20 -30.56 -16.44
C ALA A 20 2.00 -31.12 -15.25
N VAL A 21 1.31 -31.56 -14.19
CA VAL A 21 1.94 -32.20 -13.02
C VAL A 21 2.53 -33.56 -13.41
N ASP A 22 1.78 -34.39 -14.12
CA ASP A 22 2.26 -35.70 -14.58
C ASP A 22 3.46 -35.58 -15.53
N ALA A 23 3.44 -34.57 -16.40
CA ALA A 23 4.55 -34.19 -17.26
C ALA A 23 5.83 -33.86 -16.47
N GLY A 24 5.68 -33.08 -15.39
CA GLY A 24 6.78 -32.73 -14.49
C GLY A 24 7.38 -33.95 -13.78
N ILE A 25 6.53 -34.86 -13.32
CA ILE A 25 6.96 -36.10 -12.63
C ILE A 25 7.80 -36.97 -13.56
N LEU A 26 7.40 -37.15 -14.82
CA LEU A 26 8.16 -37.94 -15.80
C LEU A 26 9.55 -37.35 -16.07
N ARG A 27 9.65 -36.03 -16.14
CA ARG A 27 10.94 -35.32 -16.29
C ARG A 27 11.83 -35.49 -15.07
N ASP A 28 11.28 -35.34 -13.86
CA ASP A 28 12.00 -35.58 -12.61
C ASP A 28 12.51 -37.04 -12.53
N GLN A 29 11.71 -38.02 -12.96
CA GLN A 29 12.11 -39.44 -12.99
C GLN A 29 13.28 -39.68 -13.96
N LEU A 30 13.19 -39.15 -15.18
CA LEU A 30 14.25 -39.32 -16.17
C LEU A 30 15.56 -38.64 -15.72
N ALA A 31 15.47 -37.45 -15.09
CA ALA A 31 16.63 -36.73 -14.57
C ALA A 31 17.31 -37.48 -13.41
N ASP A 32 16.53 -38.02 -12.47
CA ASP A 32 17.04 -38.82 -11.37
C ASP A 32 17.72 -40.11 -11.85
N LEU A 33 17.08 -40.83 -12.77
CA LEU A 33 17.62 -42.07 -13.32
C LEU A 33 18.93 -41.84 -14.09
N SER A 34 19.02 -40.75 -14.85
CA SER A 34 20.26 -40.36 -15.55
C SER A 34 21.42 -40.12 -14.59
N LYS A 35 21.18 -39.41 -13.48
CA LYS A 35 22.18 -39.21 -12.41
C LYS A 35 22.57 -40.52 -11.75
N GLY A 36 21.59 -41.39 -11.46
CA GLY A 36 21.82 -42.70 -10.88
C GLY A 36 22.70 -43.61 -11.75
N VAL A 37 22.62 -43.49 -13.07
CA VAL A 37 23.48 -44.23 -14.01
C VAL A 37 24.95 -43.83 -13.89
N PHE A 38 25.26 -42.54 -13.72
CA PHE A 38 26.66 -42.09 -13.54
C PHE A 38 27.31 -42.63 -12.26
N ILE A 39 26.51 -42.93 -11.23
CA ILE A 39 27.02 -43.49 -9.97
C ILE A 39 27.10 -45.01 -10.05
N SER A 40 26.06 -45.67 -10.56
CA SER A 40 25.94 -47.13 -10.52
C SER A 40 26.76 -47.86 -11.59
N MET A 41 26.93 -47.29 -12.79
CA MET A 41 27.62 -47.98 -13.89
C MET A 41 29.12 -48.19 -13.63
N PRO A 42 29.91 -47.21 -13.13
CA PRO A 42 31.32 -47.44 -12.84
C PRO A 42 31.54 -48.55 -11.80
N ILE A 43 30.72 -48.56 -10.74
CA ILE A 43 30.77 -49.60 -9.70
C ILE A 43 30.47 -50.97 -10.32
N GLY A 44 29.42 -51.08 -11.13
CA GLY A 44 29.08 -52.33 -11.83
C GLY A 44 30.19 -52.82 -12.76
N THR A 45 30.85 -51.92 -13.48
CA THR A 45 31.98 -52.25 -14.37
C THR A 45 33.21 -52.73 -13.59
N VAL A 46 33.54 -52.08 -12.47
CA VAL A 46 34.64 -52.52 -11.59
C VAL A 46 34.36 -53.90 -11.00
N LEU A 47 33.14 -54.13 -10.52
CA LEU A 47 32.73 -55.44 -10.00
C LEU A 47 32.79 -56.53 -11.07
N ALA A 48 32.37 -56.25 -12.30
CA ALA A 48 32.50 -57.18 -13.42
C ALA A 48 33.97 -57.44 -13.79
N ALA A 49 34.85 -56.43 -13.73
CA ALA A 49 36.28 -56.59 -13.97
C ALA A 49 36.97 -57.46 -12.91
N LEU A 50 36.55 -57.35 -11.64
CA LEU A 50 37.02 -58.22 -10.56
C LEU A 50 36.60 -59.68 -10.80
N ILE A 51 35.36 -59.91 -11.23
CA ILE A 51 34.90 -61.26 -11.61
C ILE A 51 35.74 -61.81 -12.78
N LEU A 52 36.01 -60.99 -13.80
CA LEU A 52 36.87 -61.37 -14.92
C LEU A 52 38.27 -61.77 -14.45
N ALA A 53 38.89 -61.00 -13.55
CA ALA A 53 40.21 -61.31 -13.01
C ALA A 53 40.23 -62.65 -12.27
N VAL A 54 39.23 -62.91 -11.43
CA VAL A 54 39.09 -64.18 -10.72
C VAL A 54 38.90 -65.35 -11.69
N GLN A 55 38.10 -65.15 -12.74
CA GLN A 55 37.86 -66.16 -13.77
C GLN A 55 39.16 -66.50 -14.52
N LEU A 56 39.93 -65.50 -14.97
CA LEU A 56 41.21 -65.73 -15.66
C LEU A 56 42.24 -66.46 -14.77
N LEU A 57 42.31 -66.14 -13.48
CA LEU A 57 43.19 -66.81 -12.52
C LEU A 57 42.76 -68.26 -12.22
N SER A 58 41.48 -68.57 -12.39
CA SER A 58 40.90 -69.90 -12.11
C SER A 58 40.82 -70.79 -13.36
N GLY A 59 41.45 -70.40 -14.47
CA GLY A 59 41.43 -71.15 -15.73
C GLY A 59 40.25 -70.84 -16.66
N GLY A 60 39.51 -69.76 -16.38
CA GLY A 60 38.42 -69.25 -17.21
C GLY A 60 38.91 -68.80 -18.59
N GLY A 61 38.25 -69.30 -19.64
CA GLY A 61 38.63 -69.05 -21.03
C GLY A 61 37.95 -67.83 -21.67
N LEU A 62 37.86 -67.84 -23.00
CA LEU A 62 37.26 -66.78 -23.82
C LEU A 62 35.83 -66.39 -23.41
N ALA A 63 35.07 -67.31 -22.79
CA ALA A 63 33.72 -67.04 -22.31
C ALA A 63 33.65 -65.93 -21.24
N ALA A 64 34.62 -65.86 -20.32
CA ALA A 64 34.66 -64.81 -19.29
C ALA A 64 34.96 -63.43 -19.91
N VAL A 65 35.86 -63.38 -20.89
CA VAL A 65 36.19 -62.16 -21.64
C VAL A 65 34.98 -61.68 -22.45
N ALA A 66 34.27 -62.59 -23.12
CA ALA A 66 33.06 -62.26 -23.87
C ALA A 66 31.94 -61.74 -22.97
N TRP A 67 31.75 -62.35 -21.79
CA TRP A 67 30.79 -61.89 -20.78
C TRP A 67 31.11 -60.48 -20.27
N PHE A 68 32.37 -60.21 -19.91
CA PHE A 68 32.79 -58.88 -19.48
C PHE A 68 32.59 -57.84 -20.59
N ALA A 69 32.95 -58.17 -21.83
CA ALA A 69 32.74 -57.30 -22.98
C ALA A 69 31.24 -56.95 -23.18
N ALA A 70 30.35 -57.93 -23.01
CA ALA A 70 28.90 -57.71 -23.09
C ALA A 70 28.40 -56.75 -21.98
N ILE A 71 28.86 -56.93 -20.73
CA ILE A 71 28.52 -56.01 -19.62
C ILE A 71 29.06 -54.61 -19.89
N ALA A 72 30.32 -54.49 -20.31
CA ALA A 72 30.95 -53.20 -20.61
C ALA A 72 30.22 -52.46 -21.73
N LEU A 73 29.79 -53.18 -22.78
CA LEU A 73 29.02 -52.63 -23.89
C LEU A 73 27.66 -52.08 -23.42
N VAL A 74 26.90 -52.85 -22.63
CA VAL A 74 25.59 -52.43 -22.13
C VAL A 74 25.73 -51.24 -21.16
N ASN A 75 26.71 -51.28 -20.25
CA ASN A 75 26.98 -50.16 -19.34
C ASN A 75 27.39 -48.90 -20.10
N GLY A 76 28.24 -49.05 -21.13
CA GLY A 76 28.63 -47.97 -22.03
C GLY A 76 27.41 -47.34 -22.74
N ALA A 77 26.51 -48.15 -23.28
CA ALA A 77 25.29 -47.68 -23.92
C ALA A 77 24.39 -46.88 -22.94
N ARG A 78 24.28 -47.33 -21.68
CA ARG A 78 23.52 -46.62 -20.63
C ARG A 78 24.14 -45.27 -20.29
N VAL A 79 25.48 -45.18 -20.21
CA VAL A 79 26.20 -43.92 -19.97
C VAL A 79 26.05 -42.97 -21.16
N VAL A 80 26.17 -43.45 -22.39
CA VAL A 80 25.95 -42.65 -23.60
C VAL A 80 24.54 -42.06 -23.63
N LEU A 81 23.53 -42.86 -23.28
CA LEU A 81 22.15 -42.38 -23.18
C LEU A 81 21.99 -41.28 -22.12
N ALA A 82 22.67 -41.41 -20.97
CA ALA A 82 22.65 -40.39 -19.91
C ALA A 82 23.37 -39.09 -20.32
N LEU A 83 24.48 -39.19 -21.05
CA LEU A 83 25.20 -38.04 -21.60
C LEU A 83 24.37 -37.30 -22.65
N ALA A 84 23.71 -38.03 -23.55
CA ALA A 84 22.85 -37.45 -24.59
C ALA A 84 21.68 -36.62 -24.01
N GLN A 85 21.25 -36.91 -22.78
CA GLN A 85 20.18 -36.18 -22.10
C GLN A 85 20.65 -34.83 -21.52
N SER A 86 21.92 -34.70 -21.15
CA SER A 86 22.43 -33.50 -20.46
C SER A 86 22.42 -32.23 -21.34
N GLY A 87 22.21 -32.38 -22.65
CA GLY A 87 22.12 -31.26 -23.61
C GLY A 87 20.70 -30.88 -24.07
N ALA A 88 19.66 -31.61 -23.65
CA ALA A 88 18.31 -31.42 -24.18
C ALA A 88 17.36 -30.79 -23.16
N ALA A 89 17.33 -29.46 -23.11
CA ALA A 89 16.59 -28.70 -22.11
C ALA A 89 15.07 -28.61 -22.38
N ASP A 90 14.58 -29.01 -23.57
CA ASP A 90 13.19 -28.74 -23.97
C ASP A 90 12.53 -29.93 -24.73
N GLU A 91 12.37 -31.06 -24.04
CA GLU A 91 11.81 -32.27 -24.65
C GLU A 91 10.30 -32.43 -24.47
N ARG A 92 9.66 -32.79 -25.59
CA ARG A 92 8.25 -33.20 -25.66
C ARG A 92 8.00 -34.43 -24.78
N LEU A 93 6.80 -34.53 -24.19
CA LEU A 93 6.45 -35.59 -23.24
C LEU A 93 6.63 -37.02 -23.80
N GLU A 94 6.27 -37.21 -25.06
CA GLU A 94 6.41 -38.50 -25.75
C GLU A 94 7.88 -38.94 -25.84
N ALA A 95 8.80 -37.99 -26.01
CA ALA A 95 10.24 -38.27 -26.03
C ALA A 95 10.76 -38.68 -24.64
N VAL A 96 10.25 -38.06 -23.57
CA VAL A 96 10.58 -38.41 -22.18
C VAL A 96 10.12 -39.83 -21.85
N GLY A 97 8.88 -40.18 -22.21
CA GLY A 97 8.34 -41.53 -22.02
C GLY A 97 9.12 -42.60 -22.79
N ALA A 98 9.44 -42.34 -24.07
CA ALA A 98 10.23 -43.26 -24.88
C ALA A 98 11.63 -43.54 -24.30
N ARG A 99 12.26 -42.53 -23.71
CA ARG A 99 13.59 -42.68 -23.08
C ARG A 99 13.55 -43.48 -21.79
N LEU A 100 12.53 -43.30 -20.94
CA LEU A 100 12.33 -44.14 -19.76
C LEU A 100 12.19 -45.61 -20.15
N SER A 101 11.42 -45.89 -21.21
CA SER A 101 11.30 -47.24 -21.77
C SER A 101 12.63 -47.79 -22.28
N LEU A 102 13.44 -46.97 -22.96
CA LEU A 102 14.77 -47.36 -23.43
C LEU A 102 15.73 -47.70 -22.27
N TYR A 103 15.69 -46.92 -21.18
CA TYR A 103 16.44 -47.25 -19.96
C TYR A 103 15.99 -48.58 -19.36
N GLY A 104 14.68 -48.86 -19.35
CA GLY A 104 14.13 -50.15 -18.93
C GLY A 104 14.63 -51.31 -19.79
N LEU A 105 14.74 -51.14 -21.10
CA LEU A 105 15.26 -52.14 -22.04
C LEU A 105 16.76 -52.40 -21.85
N LEU A 106 17.57 -51.35 -21.68
CA LEU A 106 19.01 -51.50 -21.43
C LEU A 106 19.28 -52.14 -20.06
N ALA A 107 18.44 -51.87 -19.06
CA ALA A 107 18.52 -52.54 -17.77
C ALA A 107 18.18 -54.04 -17.88
N LEU A 108 17.18 -54.39 -18.70
CA LEU A 108 16.88 -55.79 -19.02
C LEU A 108 18.06 -56.49 -19.71
N ALA A 109 18.65 -55.86 -20.72
CA ALA A 109 19.83 -56.39 -21.41
C ALA A 109 21.01 -56.63 -20.45
N SER A 110 21.20 -55.72 -19.49
CA SER A 110 22.19 -55.88 -18.42
C SER A 110 21.85 -57.07 -17.53
N GLY A 111 20.59 -57.22 -17.10
CA GLY A 111 20.13 -58.40 -16.35
C GLY A 111 20.34 -59.71 -17.10
N VAL A 112 20.08 -59.74 -18.41
CA VAL A 112 20.40 -60.90 -19.26
C VAL A 112 21.89 -61.21 -19.20
N ALA A 113 22.77 -60.24 -19.40
CA ALA A 113 24.23 -60.44 -19.34
C ALA A 113 24.69 -60.97 -17.96
N TRP A 114 24.15 -60.44 -16.86
CA TRP A 114 24.48 -60.91 -15.51
C TRP A 114 23.99 -62.34 -15.21
N SER A 115 22.94 -62.83 -15.88
CA SER A 115 22.48 -64.22 -15.71
C SER A 115 23.48 -65.26 -16.23
N PHE A 116 24.34 -64.91 -17.21
CA PHE A 116 25.40 -65.79 -17.72
C PHE A 116 26.51 -66.05 -16.69
N LEU A 117 26.55 -65.34 -15.56
CA LEU A 117 27.47 -65.64 -14.47
C LEU A 117 27.24 -67.06 -13.90
N ALA A 118 26.01 -67.58 -14.00
CA ALA A 118 25.71 -68.97 -13.65
C ALA A 118 26.47 -69.97 -14.54
N LEU A 119 26.62 -69.68 -15.83
CA LEU A 119 27.39 -70.53 -16.76
C LEU A 119 28.90 -70.46 -16.48
N LEU A 120 29.42 -69.27 -16.15
CA LEU A 120 30.84 -69.09 -15.80
C LEU A 120 31.23 -69.74 -14.46
N SER A 121 30.25 -70.08 -13.62
CA SER A 121 30.44 -70.69 -12.31
C SER A 121 29.95 -72.14 -12.25
N ASP A 122 29.72 -72.75 -13.41
CA ASP A 122 29.19 -74.12 -13.56
C ASP A 122 27.98 -74.37 -12.65
N GLY A 123 26.99 -73.48 -12.75
CA GLY A 123 25.79 -73.52 -11.91
C GLY A 123 26.04 -73.15 -10.45
N TYR A 124 27.03 -72.31 -10.15
CA TYR A 124 27.47 -71.94 -8.80
C TYR A 124 28.01 -73.11 -7.97
N THR A 125 28.70 -74.05 -8.62
CA THR A 125 29.35 -75.20 -7.95
C THR A 125 30.84 -74.97 -7.67
N THR A 126 31.43 -73.92 -8.24
CA THR A 126 32.85 -73.59 -8.07
C THR A 126 33.17 -73.02 -6.67
N ALA A 127 34.42 -73.14 -6.23
CA ALA A 127 34.86 -72.61 -4.93
C ALA A 127 34.67 -71.09 -4.78
N GLN A 128 34.59 -70.37 -5.91
CA GLN A 128 34.41 -68.93 -5.98
C GLN A 128 32.91 -68.52 -5.98
N ALA A 129 31.97 -69.45 -5.99
CA ALA A 129 30.53 -69.16 -6.03
C ALA A 129 30.03 -68.18 -4.96
N PRO A 130 30.50 -68.21 -3.68
CA PRO A 130 30.09 -67.24 -2.67
C PRO A 130 30.44 -65.79 -3.06
N LEU A 131 31.60 -65.57 -3.68
CA LEU A 131 32.00 -64.24 -4.16
C LEU A 131 31.03 -63.72 -5.22
N TYR A 132 30.65 -64.58 -6.19
CA TYR A 132 29.75 -64.21 -7.28
C TYR A 132 28.35 -63.88 -6.78
N LEU A 133 27.83 -64.65 -5.82
CA LEU A 133 26.53 -64.39 -5.21
C LEU A 133 26.55 -63.09 -4.38
N ILE A 134 27.64 -62.79 -3.67
CA ILE A 134 27.80 -61.51 -2.95
C ILE A 134 27.79 -60.33 -3.94
N VAL A 135 28.56 -60.42 -5.02
CA VAL A 135 28.57 -59.37 -6.06
C VAL A 135 27.19 -59.20 -6.67
N LEU A 136 26.50 -60.31 -6.97
CA LEU A 136 25.16 -60.27 -7.56
C LEU A 136 24.12 -59.65 -6.61
N ALA A 137 24.18 -59.97 -5.32
CA ALA A 137 23.34 -59.34 -4.30
C ALA A 137 23.63 -57.84 -4.19
N GLY A 138 24.92 -57.46 -4.18
CA GLY A 138 25.36 -56.06 -4.11
C GLY A 138 24.94 -55.22 -5.32
N THR A 139 25.11 -55.73 -6.54
CA THR A 139 24.65 -55.04 -7.76
C THR A 139 23.13 -54.95 -7.82
N SER A 140 22.42 -55.98 -7.36
CA SER A 140 20.96 -55.96 -7.23
C SER A 140 20.49 -54.88 -6.24
N ALA A 141 21.11 -54.81 -5.06
CA ALA A 141 20.88 -53.78 -4.06
C ALA A 141 21.16 -52.36 -4.58
N GLY A 142 22.28 -52.19 -5.27
CA GLY A 142 22.66 -50.93 -5.92
C GLY A 142 21.66 -50.50 -6.99
N SER A 143 21.15 -51.42 -7.81
CA SER A 143 20.20 -51.08 -8.87
C SER A 143 18.89 -50.52 -8.33
N VAL A 144 18.41 -50.98 -7.18
CA VAL A 144 17.21 -50.42 -6.53
C VAL A 144 17.52 -49.08 -5.86
N THR A 145 18.70 -48.94 -5.25
CA THR A 145 19.12 -47.69 -4.61
C THR A 145 19.27 -46.53 -5.62
N TYR A 146 19.84 -46.79 -6.80
CA TYR A 146 20.14 -45.75 -7.79
C TYR A 146 19.09 -45.62 -8.90
N CYS A 147 18.08 -46.48 -8.96
CA CYS A 147 16.94 -46.36 -9.88
C CYS A 147 15.60 -46.29 -9.13
N THR A 148 15.60 -45.72 -7.91
CA THR A 148 14.39 -45.60 -7.07
C THR A 148 13.27 -44.83 -7.76
N SER A 149 13.58 -43.89 -8.65
CA SER A 149 12.59 -43.11 -9.39
C SER A 149 11.81 -43.91 -10.44
N HIS A 150 12.32 -45.03 -10.93
CA HIS A 150 11.70 -45.83 -11.99
C HIS A 150 11.89 -47.34 -11.79
N ALA A 151 10.94 -47.96 -11.07
CA ALA A 151 11.00 -49.37 -10.68
C ALA A 151 11.24 -50.36 -11.83
N PRO A 152 10.67 -50.20 -13.03
CA PRO A 152 10.93 -51.13 -14.14
C PRO A 152 12.42 -51.29 -14.48
N ALA A 153 13.24 -50.24 -14.32
CA ALA A 153 14.67 -50.34 -14.58
C ALA A 153 15.36 -51.32 -13.61
N SER A 154 15.08 -51.22 -12.31
CA SER A 154 15.67 -52.14 -11.33
C SER A 154 15.10 -53.55 -11.47
N ILE A 155 13.77 -53.67 -11.63
CA ILE A 155 13.10 -54.98 -11.74
C ILE A 155 13.60 -55.75 -12.96
N ASN A 156 13.71 -55.10 -14.12
CA ASN A 156 14.24 -55.71 -15.34
C ASN A 156 15.69 -56.20 -15.17
N PHE A 157 16.51 -55.47 -14.41
CA PHE A 157 17.89 -55.85 -14.14
C PHE A 157 18.01 -57.05 -13.20
N ILE A 158 17.30 -57.05 -12.05
CA ILE A 158 17.50 -58.03 -10.99
C ILE A 158 16.79 -59.38 -11.22
N THR A 159 15.67 -59.37 -11.95
CA THR A 159 14.76 -60.52 -11.98
C THR A 159 15.42 -61.75 -12.57
N LEU A 160 15.98 -61.63 -13.77
CA LEU A 160 16.54 -62.79 -14.47
C LEU A 160 17.81 -63.35 -13.77
N PRO A 161 18.83 -62.54 -13.40
CA PRO A 161 20.00 -63.04 -12.68
C PRO A 161 19.67 -63.78 -11.37
N LEU A 162 18.78 -63.22 -10.55
CA LEU A 162 18.45 -63.80 -9.25
C LEU A 162 17.60 -65.07 -9.40
N LEU A 163 16.68 -65.12 -10.37
CA LEU A 163 15.94 -66.35 -10.67
C LEU A 163 16.86 -67.45 -11.19
N THR A 164 17.79 -67.13 -12.10
CA THR A 164 18.78 -68.09 -12.60
C THR A 164 19.67 -68.60 -11.45
N ALA A 165 20.16 -67.71 -10.58
CA ALA A 165 20.96 -68.10 -9.43
C ALA A 165 20.20 -69.00 -8.46
N ALA A 166 18.95 -68.64 -8.11
CA ALA A 166 18.11 -69.47 -7.26
C ALA A 166 17.86 -70.85 -7.88
N ALA A 167 17.54 -70.92 -9.18
CA ALA A 167 17.29 -72.18 -9.88
C ALA A 167 18.54 -73.09 -9.91
N CYS A 168 19.72 -72.53 -10.20
CA CYS A 168 20.97 -73.28 -10.21
C CYS A 168 21.32 -73.83 -8.82
N VAL A 169 21.21 -73.01 -7.78
CA VAL A 169 21.51 -73.44 -6.40
C VAL A 169 20.53 -74.52 -5.93
N LEU A 170 19.21 -74.35 -6.19
CA LEU A 170 18.19 -75.35 -5.82
C LEU A 170 18.38 -76.68 -6.55
N ALA A 171 18.84 -76.65 -7.81
CA ALA A 171 19.09 -77.86 -8.60
C ALA A 171 20.22 -78.74 -8.03
N GLN A 172 21.12 -78.18 -7.23
CA GLN A 172 22.19 -78.95 -6.57
C GLN A 172 21.67 -79.82 -5.42
N GLY A 173 20.53 -79.46 -4.83
CA GLY A 173 19.92 -80.15 -3.68
C GLY A 173 20.72 -80.01 -2.38
N GLY A 174 20.12 -80.48 -1.29
CA GLY A 174 20.70 -80.44 0.06
C GLY A 174 20.23 -79.22 0.85
N VAL A 175 20.16 -79.37 2.18
CA VAL A 175 19.53 -78.39 3.08
C VAL A 175 20.14 -76.99 2.97
N GLU A 176 21.46 -76.88 2.84
CA GLU A 176 22.16 -75.59 2.75
C GLU A 176 21.82 -74.85 1.44
N ASN A 177 21.81 -75.57 0.33
CA ASN A 177 21.47 -75.04 -0.99
C ASN A 177 19.99 -74.68 -1.09
N ASP A 178 19.10 -75.50 -0.51
CA ASP A 178 17.67 -75.20 -0.43
C ASP A 178 17.44 -73.88 0.31
N VAL A 179 18.03 -73.72 1.50
CA VAL A 179 17.93 -72.48 2.30
C VAL A 179 18.49 -71.28 1.53
N LEU A 180 19.63 -71.42 0.86
CA LEU A 180 20.23 -70.34 0.07
C LEU A 180 19.35 -69.95 -1.12
N GLY A 181 18.84 -70.93 -1.88
CA GLY A 181 17.95 -70.70 -3.02
C GLY A 181 16.67 -69.98 -2.61
N PHE A 182 16.02 -70.41 -1.52
CA PHE A 182 14.87 -69.71 -0.95
C PHE A 182 15.21 -68.30 -0.47
N THR A 183 16.39 -68.10 0.11
CA THR A 183 16.86 -66.77 0.54
C THR A 183 17.05 -65.82 -0.65
N ILE A 184 17.54 -66.31 -1.78
CA ILE A 184 17.66 -65.52 -3.02
C ILE A 184 16.27 -65.10 -3.54
N LEU A 185 15.28 -66.01 -3.51
CA LEU A 185 13.90 -65.69 -3.91
C LEU A 185 13.25 -64.65 -2.96
N LEU A 186 13.45 -64.79 -1.65
CA LEU A 186 13.00 -63.81 -0.67
C LEU A 186 13.67 -62.45 -0.88
N PHE A 187 14.97 -62.45 -1.16
CA PHE A 187 15.72 -61.24 -1.50
C PHE A 187 15.15 -60.58 -2.76
N LEU A 188 14.92 -61.34 -3.85
CA LEU A 188 14.28 -60.83 -5.07
C LEU A 188 12.91 -60.18 -4.77
N GLY A 189 12.04 -60.86 -4.01
CA GLY A 189 10.74 -60.32 -3.62
C GLY A 189 10.86 -59.01 -2.81
N GLY A 190 11.81 -58.98 -1.87
CA GLY A 190 12.14 -57.77 -1.09
C GLY A 190 12.64 -56.62 -1.96
N MET A 191 13.49 -56.91 -2.95
CA MET A 191 14.04 -55.92 -3.87
C MET A 191 12.99 -55.37 -4.85
N ILE A 192 12.11 -56.22 -5.39
CA ILE A 192 10.97 -55.78 -6.22
C ILE A 192 10.05 -54.87 -5.41
N ARG A 193 9.69 -55.27 -4.17
CA ARG A 193 8.88 -54.45 -3.27
C ARG A 193 9.56 -53.11 -2.97
N SER A 194 10.87 -53.13 -2.71
CA SER A 194 11.65 -51.92 -2.45
C SER A 194 11.67 -50.97 -3.66
N ALA A 195 11.84 -51.49 -4.88
CA ALA A 195 11.79 -50.70 -6.11
C ALA A 195 10.42 -50.03 -6.32
N LEU A 196 9.31 -50.78 -6.15
CA LEU A 196 7.95 -50.24 -6.28
C LEU A 196 7.64 -49.18 -5.22
N LEU A 197 8.05 -49.40 -3.97
CA LEU A 197 7.90 -48.42 -2.89
C LEU A 197 8.75 -47.16 -3.15
N GLY A 198 9.98 -47.34 -3.64
CA GLY A 198 10.85 -46.24 -4.05
C GLY A 198 10.19 -45.34 -5.09
N GLN A 199 9.65 -45.94 -6.16
CA GLN A 199 9.01 -45.20 -7.24
C GLN A 199 7.75 -44.48 -6.75
N SER A 200 6.93 -45.14 -5.93
CA SER A 200 5.72 -44.52 -5.35
C SER A 200 6.07 -43.30 -4.49
N ARG A 201 7.09 -43.40 -3.62
CA ARG A 201 7.57 -42.28 -2.80
C ARG A 201 8.10 -41.15 -3.66
N PHE A 202 8.91 -41.46 -4.67
CA PHE A 202 9.47 -40.46 -5.58
C PHE A 202 8.36 -39.68 -6.31
N ARG A 203 7.38 -40.39 -6.91
CA ARG A 203 6.24 -39.74 -7.59
C ARG A 203 5.43 -38.86 -6.65
N LYS A 204 5.19 -39.31 -5.41
CA LYS A 204 4.47 -38.52 -4.40
C LYS A 204 5.22 -37.23 -4.04
N THR A 205 6.53 -37.31 -3.79
CA THR A 205 7.35 -36.12 -3.47
C THR A 205 7.40 -35.14 -4.63
N SER A 206 7.60 -35.63 -5.86
CA SER A 206 7.61 -34.77 -7.05
C SER A 206 6.24 -34.12 -7.28
N ARG A 207 5.14 -34.85 -7.11
CA ARG A 207 3.78 -34.30 -7.17
C ARG A 207 3.56 -33.16 -6.18
N LEU A 208 3.90 -33.38 -4.90
CA LEU A 208 3.78 -32.35 -3.85
C LEU A 208 4.60 -31.09 -4.17
N LYS A 209 5.79 -31.25 -4.76
CA LYS A 209 6.62 -30.12 -5.22
C LYS A 209 5.92 -29.29 -6.31
N TYR A 210 5.24 -29.92 -7.27
CA TYR A 210 4.51 -29.20 -8.31
C TYR A 210 3.21 -28.56 -7.79
N GLU A 211 2.45 -29.28 -6.96
CA GLU A 211 1.24 -28.74 -6.31
C GLU A 211 1.57 -27.53 -5.41
N ALA A 212 2.66 -27.60 -4.63
CA ALA A 212 3.09 -26.49 -3.79
C ALA A 212 3.53 -25.26 -4.60
N ARG A 213 4.19 -25.44 -5.75
CA ARG A 213 4.55 -24.35 -6.66
C ARG A 213 3.33 -23.68 -7.27
N GLU A 214 2.33 -24.47 -7.65
CA GLU A 214 1.08 -23.95 -8.18
C GLU A 214 0.32 -23.16 -7.12
N PHE A 215 0.18 -23.71 -5.91
CA PHE A 215 -0.46 -23.02 -4.79
C PHE A 215 0.25 -21.71 -4.44
N ALA A 216 1.60 -21.70 -4.43
CA ALA A 216 2.37 -20.48 -4.21
C ALA A 216 2.11 -19.42 -5.29
N ALA A 217 2.05 -19.82 -6.57
CA ALA A 217 1.75 -18.91 -7.68
C ALA A 217 0.31 -18.37 -7.62
N GLU A 218 -0.65 -19.18 -7.20
CA GLU A 218 -2.04 -18.74 -6.99
C GLU A 218 -2.15 -17.77 -5.81
N MET A 219 -1.46 -18.05 -4.71
CA MET A 219 -1.39 -17.15 -3.56
C MET A 219 -0.78 -15.79 -3.92
N GLU A 220 0.30 -15.80 -4.72
CA GLU A 220 0.94 -14.58 -5.23
C GLU A 220 0.04 -13.78 -6.17
N ARG A 221 -0.79 -14.45 -6.99
CA ARG A 221 -1.78 -13.77 -7.83
C ARG A 221 -2.89 -13.12 -7.01
N ASN A 222 -3.39 -13.83 -6.00
CA ASN A 222 -4.47 -13.33 -5.14
C ASN A 222 -3.99 -12.20 -4.23
N SER A 223 -2.72 -12.20 -3.79
CA SER A 223 -2.17 -11.14 -2.96
C SER A 223 -2.04 -9.79 -3.68
N ARG A 224 -2.21 -9.74 -5.01
CA ARG A 224 -2.10 -8.53 -5.84
C ARG A 224 -3.44 -7.92 -6.21
N ARG A 225 -4.55 -8.53 -5.79
CA ARG A 225 -5.90 -8.04 -6.08
C ARG A 225 -6.60 -7.54 -4.83
N ASP A 226 -7.49 -6.58 -5.00
CA ASP A 226 -8.45 -6.17 -3.99
C ASP A 226 -9.57 -7.23 -3.91
N PRO A 227 -9.82 -7.85 -2.74
CA PRO A 227 -10.76 -8.96 -2.62
C PRO A 227 -12.22 -8.54 -2.85
N LEU A 228 -12.56 -7.25 -2.68
CA LEU A 228 -13.92 -6.76 -2.87
C LEU A 228 -14.23 -6.53 -4.36
N THR A 229 -13.40 -5.74 -5.03
CA THR A 229 -13.65 -5.30 -6.42
C THR A 229 -13.05 -6.24 -7.46
N GLY A 230 -12.07 -7.05 -7.07
CA GLY A 230 -11.29 -7.89 -8.00
C GLY A 230 -10.23 -7.13 -8.80
N LEU A 231 -10.16 -5.80 -8.68
CA LEU A 231 -9.13 -4.95 -9.29
C LEU A 231 -7.75 -5.22 -8.68
N LEU A 232 -6.69 -4.62 -9.22
CA LEU A 232 -5.39 -4.67 -8.53
C LEU A 232 -5.48 -3.93 -7.20
N ASN A 233 -4.71 -4.37 -6.21
CA ASN A 233 -4.44 -3.57 -5.02
C ASN A 233 -3.18 -2.71 -5.23
N ARG A 234 -2.79 -1.93 -4.22
CA ARG A 234 -1.58 -1.08 -4.29
C ARG A 234 -0.32 -1.85 -4.72
N SER A 235 -0.09 -3.04 -4.17
CA SER A 235 1.07 -3.86 -4.54
C SER A 235 1.00 -4.36 -5.99
N GLY A 236 -0.19 -4.77 -6.45
CA GLY A 236 -0.42 -5.13 -7.83
C GLY A 236 -0.17 -3.98 -8.80
N LEU A 237 -0.62 -2.77 -8.45
CA LEU A 237 -0.41 -1.55 -9.23
C LEU A 237 1.08 -1.20 -9.36
N GLU A 238 1.82 -1.17 -8.24
CA GLU A 238 3.26 -0.87 -8.23
C GLU A 238 4.03 -1.82 -9.13
N GLN A 239 3.70 -3.10 -9.09
CA GLN A 239 4.33 -4.09 -9.95
C GLN A 239 3.94 -3.96 -11.42
N ALA A 240 2.69 -3.63 -11.71
CA ALA A 240 2.24 -3.33 -13.08
C ALA A 240 3.02 -2.15 -13.66
N ILE A 241 3.22 -1.08 -12.87
CA ILE A 241 4.02 0.09 -13.26
C ILE A 241 5.48 -0.30 -13.48
N ALA A 242 6.07 -1.09 -12.58
CA ALA A 242 7.45 -1.54 -12.70
C ALA A 242 7.72 -2.42 -13.94
N GLY A 243 6.67 -3.06 -14.48
CA GLY A 243 6.74 -3.85 -15.70
C GLY A 243 6.67 -3.05 -17.01
N LEU A 244 6.36 -1.75 -16.95
CA LEU A 244 6.23 -0.89 -18.14
C LEU A 244 7.60 -0.41 -18.64
N GLY A 245 7.82 -0.49 -19.96
CA GLY A 245 9.01 0.06 -20.60
C GLY A 245 8.82 1.54 -20.93
N VAL A 246 9.89 2.34 -20.94
CA VAL A 246 9.83 3.77 -21.30
C VAL A 246 9.24 4.00 -22.70
N SER A 247 9.42 3.05 -23.63
CA SER A 247 8.88 3.10 -24.99
C SER A 247 7.36 2.98 -25.07
N ASP A 248 6.68 2.57 -23.99
CA ASP A 248 5.21 2.43 -23.96
C ASP A 248 4.49 3.74 -23.59
N GLY A 249 5.25 4.81 -23.30
CA GLY A 249 4.75 6.12 -22.92
C GLY A 249 4.32 7.02 -24.09
N PRO A 250 3.84 8.25 -23.79
CA PRO A 250 3.64 8.80 -22.46
C PRO A 250 2.51 8.11 -21.68
N PHE A 251 2.62 8.08 -20.36
CA PHE A 251 1.69 7.43 -19.43
C PHE A 251 0.82 8.47 -18.73
N VAL A 252 -0.43 8.12 -18.47
CA VAL A 252 -1.39 8.90 -17.70
C VAL A 252 -1.76 8.10 -16.45
N ALA A 253 -1.63 8.73 -15.29
CA ALA A 253 -2.18 8.25 -14.03
C ALA A 253 -3.36 9.14 -13.63
N MET A 254 -4.50 8.51 -13.37
CA MET A 254 -5.68 9.14 -12.79
C MET A 254 -5.91 8.57 -11.41
N LEU A 255 -5.90 9.43 -10.40
CA LEU A 255 -6.35 9.08 -9.05
C LEU A 255 -7.80 9.55 -8.89
N VAL A 256 -8.69 8.62 -8.57
CA VAL A 256 -10.14 8.82 -8.48
C VAL A 256 -10.56 8.60 -7.04
N ASP A 257 -11.31 9.54 -6.48
CA ASP A 257 -11.87 9.45 -5.13
C ASP A 257 -13.37 9.77 -5.17
N LEU A 258 -14.16 9.02 -4.39
CA LEU A 258 -15.61 9.14 -4.40
C LEU A 258 -16.11 10.22 -3.46
N ASP A 259 -16.74 11.24 -4.03
CA ASP A 259 -17.36 12.31 -3.25
C ASP A 259 -18.63 11.79 -2.56
N GLY A 260 -18.69 11.92 -1.24
CA GLY A 260 -19.87 11.56 -0.43
C GLY A 260 -19.96 10.08 -0.03
N PHE A 261 -18.93 9.27 -0.28
CA PHE A 261 -18.94 7.85 0.07
C PHE A 261 -19.13 7.59 1.57
N LYS A 262 -18.53 8.42 2.43
CA LYS A 262 -18.74 8.33 3.88
C LYS A 262 -20.22 8.48 4.26
N SER A 263 -20.92 9.44 3.67
CA SER A 263 -22.36 9.65 3.90
C SER A 263 -23.19 8.44 3.48
N VAL A 264 -22.78 7.72 2.44
CA VAL A 264 -23.41 6.45 2.04
C VAL A 264 -23.23 5.40 3.13
N ASN A 265 -22.02 5.21 3.64
CA ASN A 265 -21.76 4.26 4.73
C ASN A 265 -22.53 4.63 6.01
N ASP A 266 -22.55 5.90 6.37
CA ASP A 266 -23.22 6.39 7.58
C ASP A 266 -24.74 6.25 7.49
N THR A 267 -25.33 6.35 6.28
CA THR A 267 -26.78 6.29 6.06
C THR A 267 -27.29 4.87 5.81
N TYR A 268 -26.57 4.09 5.01
CA TYR A 268 -27.03 2.79 4.48
C TYR A 268 -26.20 1.58 4.96
N GLY A 269 -25.11 1.83 5.69
CA GLY A 269 -24.21 0.80 6.19
C GLY A 269 -23.18 0.31 5.17
N HIS A 270 -22.13 -0.32 5.69
CA HIS A 270 -20.97 -0.76 4.90
C HIS A 270 -21.30 -1.74 3.78
N THR A 271 -22.32 -2.61 3.94
CA THR A 271 -22.68 -3.58 2.89
C THR A 271 -23.16 -2.89 1.61
N ILE A 272 -23.91 -1.80 1.72
CA ILE A 272 -24.35 -1.01 0.56
C ILE A 272 -23.17 -0.22 0.00
N GLY A 273 -22.30 0.34 0.85
CA GLY A 273 -21.06 0.98 0.41
C GLY A 273 -20.15 0.04 -0.38
N ASP A 274 -19.99 -1.20 0.08
CA ASP A 274 -19.20 -2.23 -0.62
C ASP A 274 -19.81 -2.56 -1.99
N GLY A 275 -21.13 -2.67 -2.08
CA GLY A 275 -21.84 -2.84 -3.35
C GLY A 275 -21.62 -1.66 -4.31
N LEU A 276 -21.62 -0.43 -3.79
CA LEU A 276 -21.32 0.77 -4.57
C LEU A 276 -19.88 0.75 -5.11
N LEU A 277 -18.89 0.36 -4.31
CA LEU A 277 -17.49 0.26 -4.73
C LEU A 277 -17.33 -0.74 -5.89
N VAL A 278 -18.03 -1.87 -5.84
CA VAL A 278 -18.04 -2.86 -6.95
C VAL A 278 -18.69 -2.27 -8.20
N LYS A 279 -19.78 -1.51 -8.08
CA LYS A 279 -20.42 -0.82 -9.22
C LYS A 279 -19.51 0.25 -9.82
N VAL A 280 -18.81 1.02 -8.98
CA VAL A 280 -17.82 2.03 -9.41
C VAL A 280 -16.65 1.38 -10.13
N ALA A 281 -16.09 0.29 -9.60
CA ALA A 281 -15.01 -0.45 -10.25
C ALA A 281 -15.39 -0.83 -11.69
N ARG A 282 -16.60 -1.37 -11.89
CA ARG A 282 -17.12 -1.71 -13.23
C ARG A 282 -17.30 -0.49 -14.12
N ARG A 283 -17.84 0.61 -13.59
CA ARG A 283 -18.00 1.87 -14.35
C ARG A 283 -16.65 2.42 -14.84
N ILE A 284 -15.59 2.30 -14.04
CA ILE A 284 -14.23 2.67 -14.44
C ILE A 284 -13.72 1.70 -15.52
N GLU A 285 -13.88 0.40 -15.33
CA GLU A 285 -13.51 -0.64 -16.31
C GLU A 285 -14.17 -0.43 -17.68
N ASP A 286 -15.46 -0.13 -17.71
CA ASP A 286 -16.25 0.04 -18.95
C ASP A 286 -15.77 1.21 -19.82
N HIS A 287 -15.12 2.21 -19.21
CA HIS A 287 -14.58 3.38 -19.90
C HIS A 287 -13.06 3.35 -20.05
N ALA A 288 -12.38 2.37 -19.45
CA ALA A 288 -10.93 2.32 -19.45
C ALA A 288 -10.35 2.02 -20.85
N PRO A 289 -9.26 2.70 -21.25
CA PRO A 289 -8.57 2.41 -22.51
C PRO A 289 -8.04 0.97 -22.59
N GLN A 290 -7.82 0.48 -23.82
CA GLN A 290 -7.32 -0.88 -24.02
C GLN A 290 -5.93 -1.07 -23.39
N GLY A 291 -5.82 -2.06 -22.50
CA GLY A 291 -4.57 -2.35 -21.77
C GLY A 291 -4.31 -1.41 -20.60
N ALA A 292 -5.31 -0.63 -20.17
CA ALA A 292 -5.22 0.13 -18.93
C ALA A 292 -5.09 -0.79 -17.71
N THR A 293 -4.35 -0.32 -16.73
CA THR A 293 -4.23 -0.92 -15.40
C THR A 293 -5.15 -0.20 -14.45
N ILE A 294 -5.99 -0.96 -13.74
CA ILE A 294 -6.97 -0.40 -12.80
C ILE A 294 -6.73 -1.02 -11.43
N ALA A 295 -6.67 -0.18 -10.41
CA ALA A 295 -6.44 -0.60 -9.04
C ALA A 295 -7.36 0.12 -8.07
N ARG A 296 -7.69 -0.53 -6.96
CA ARG A 296 -8.24 0.12 -5.76
C ARG A 296 -7.14 0.13 -4.70
N ILE A 297 -6.69 1.32 -4.32
CA ILE A 297 -5.51 1.46 -3.45
C ILE A 297 -5.87 1.54 -1.96
N GLY A 298 -7.12 1.87 -1.63
CA GLY A 298 -7.65 1.89 -0.27
C GLY A 298 -8.99 2.63 -0.22
N GLY A 299 -9.84 2.32 0.77
CA GLY A 299 -11.11 3.04 0.97
C GLY A 299 -11.96 3.14 -0.30
N ASP A 300 -12.19 4.37 -0.73
CA ASP A 300 -12.91 4.81 -1.92
C ASP A 300 -12.00 5.35 -3.04
N GLU A 301 -10.70 5.08 -2.96
CA GLU A 301 -9.69 5.54 -3.91
C GLU A 301 -9.35 4.47 -4.97
N PHE A 302 -9.44 4.87 -6.23
CA PHE A 302 -9.11 4.07 -7.40
C PHE A 302 -7.99 4.74 -8.20
N VAL A 303 -7.19 3.92 -8.88
CA VAL A 303 -6.17 4.37 -9.83
C VAL A 303 -6.46 3.77 -11.18
N LEU A 304 -6.46 4.62 -12.21
CA LEU A 304 -6.47 4.23 -13.61
C LEU A 304 -5.16 4.68 -14.26
N LEU A 305 -4.38 3.73 -14.77
CA LEU A 305 -3.10 3.97 -15.42
C LEU A 305 -3.13 3.44 -16.84
N PHE A 306 -2.76 4.25 -17.82
CA PHE A 306 -2.73 3.84 -19.23
C PHE A 306 -1.71 4.62 -20.03
N SER A 307 -1.35 4.09 -21.21
CA SER A 307 -0.57 4.82 -22.20
C SER A 307 -1.47 5.80 -22.94
N ALA A 308 -1.10 7.08 -22.99
CA ALA A 308 -1.84 8.12 -23.70
C ALA A 308 -2.05 7.75 -25.18
N CYS A 309 -1.08 7.05 -25.79
CA CYS A 309 -1.15 6.57 -27.18
C CYS A 309 -2.25 5.53 -27.43
N ARG A 310 -2.77 4.89 -26.38
CA ARG A 310 -3.80 3.84 -26.47
C ARG A 310 -5.22 4.36 -26.19
N SER A 311 -5.36 5.65 -25.89
CA SER A 311 -6.66 6.28 -25.68
C SER A 311 -7.03 7.13 -26.90
N PRO A 312 -8.24 6.96 -27.46
CA PRO A 312 -8.75 7.88 -28.49
C PRO A 312 -9.21 9.23 -27.89
N GLN A 313 -9.46 9.28 -26.58
CA GLN A 313 -9.84 10.48 -25.83
C GLN A 313 -8.62 11.10 -25.15
N THR A 314 -8.66 12.42 -24.98
CA THR A 314 -7.72 13.09 -24.06
C THR A 314 -7.97 12.66 -22.61
N ALA A 315 -6.97 12.78 -21.74
CA ALA A 315 -7.13 12.40 -20.34
C ALA A 315 -8.29 13.16 -19.64
N GLY A 316 -8.48 14.44 -19.94
CA GLY A 316 -9.58 15.23 -19.38
C GLY A 316 -10.96 14.79 -19.86
N GLU A 317 -11.11 14.43 -21.14
CA GLU A 317 -12.37 13.90 -21.70
C GLU A 317 -12.73 12.55 -21.07
N LEU A 318 -11.74 11.67 -20.91
CA LEU A 318 -11.93 10.39 -20.24
C LEU A 318 -12.33 10.58 -18.78
N ALA A 319 -11.65 11.47 -18.05
CA ALA A 319 -11.99 11.78 -16.66
C ALA A 319 -13.42 12.32 -16.54
N SER A 320 -13.83 13.24 -17.41
CA SER A 320 -15.21 13.75 -17.47
C SER A 320 -16.23 12.63 -17.70
N THR A 321 -15.90 11.69 -18.58
CA THR A 321 -16.74 10.53 -18.88
C THR A 321 -16.88 9.62 -17.67
N ILE A 322 -15.79 9.33 -16.97
CA ILE A 322 -15.79 8.51 -15.74
C ILE A 322 -16.59 9.20 -14.63
N ILE A 323 -16.41 10.51 -14.42
CA ILE A 323 -17.16 11.29 -13.43
C ILE A 323 -18.66 11.21 -13.73
N ALA A 324 -19.07 11.44 -14.97
CA ALA A 324 -20.47 11.34 -15.38
C ALA A 324 -21.03 9.92 -15.18
N ALA A 325 -20.24 8.88 -15.47
CA ALA A 325 -20.63 7.49 -15.26
C ALA A 325 -20.82 7.16 -13.77
N ILE A 326 -19.97 7.69 -12.89
CA ILE A 326 -20.08 7.52 -11.44
C ILE A 326 -21.26 8.31 -10.87
N ALA A 327 -21.52 9.52 -11.39
CA ALA A 327 -22.64 10.36 -10.98
C ALA A 327 -24.02 9.81 -11.36
N ASN A 328 -24.08 8.76 -12.21
CA ASN A 328 -25.34 8.12 -12.56
C ASN A 328 -26.05 7.56 -11.31
N PRO A 329 -27.32 7.93 -11.07
CA PRO A 329 -28.06 7.56 -9.86
C PRO A 329 -28.06 6.04 -9.63
N ASP A 330 -27.77 5.64 -8.40
CA ASP A 330 -27.98 4.27 -7.95
C ASP A 330 -29.40 4.18 -7.37
N PRO A 331 -30.30 3.31 -7.88
CA PRO A 331 -31.66 3.16 -7.36
C PRO A 331 -31.72 2.79 -5.86
N GLU A 332 -30.63 2.25 -5.32
CA GLU A 332 -30.49 1.91 -3.90
C GLU A 332 -30.12 3.13 -3.04
N LEU A 333 -29.67 4.26 -3.64
CA LEU A 333 -29.17 5.47 -2.97
C LEU A 333 -30.09 6.69 -3.19
N ASN A 334 -31.38 6.55 -2.88
CA ASN A 334 -32.38 7.58 -3.19
C ASN A 334 -32.20 8.92 -2.44
N SER A 335 -31.42 8.96 -1.35
CA SER A 335 -31.22 10.19 -0.55
C SER A 335 -29.80 10.75 -0.57
N VAL A 336 -28.84 10.10 -1.23
CA VAL A 336 -27.43 10.54 -1.28
C VAL A 336 -26.94 10.50 -2.71
N ARG A 337 -26.43 11.64 -3.20
CA ARG A 337 -25.72 11.68 -4.49
C ARG A 337 -24.26 11.31 -4.27
N VAL A 338 -23.73 10.46 -5.15
CA VAL A 338 -22.32 10.07 -5.19
C VAL A 338 -21.70 10.75 -6.41
N GLY A 339 -20.58 11.43 -6.20
CA GLY A 339 -19.76 12.01 -7.27
C GLY A 339 -18.36 11.38 -7.30
N ALA A 340 -17.48 11.90 -8.15
CA ALA A 340 -16.07 11.57 -8.08
C ALA A 340 -15.20 12.79 -8.41
N SER A 341 -14.14 12.96 -7.64
CA SER A 341 -13.06 13.88 -7.96
C SER A 341 -11.88 13.12 -8.57
N ILE A 342 -11.26 13.67 -9.61
CA ILE A 342 -10.15 13.00 -10.32
C ILE A 342 -8.92 13.90 -10.44
N GLY A 343 -7.78 13.43 -9.96
CA GLY A 343 -6.48 14.03 -10.20
C GLY A 343 -5.74 13.33 -11.33
N ILE A 344 -5.21 14.08 -12.30
CA ILE A 344 -4.59 13.53 -13.50
C ILE A 344 -3.13 14.00 -13.59
N TYR A 345 -2.20 13.08 -13.81
CA TYR A 345 -0.82 13.41 -14.15
C TYR A 345 -0.32 12.59 -15.34
N GLN A 346 0.39 13.26 -16.26
CA GLN A 346 1.00 12.65 -17.43
C GLN A 346 2.53 12.68 -17.31
N SER A 347 3.19 11.55 -17.58
CA SER A 347 4.64 11.43 -17.52
C SER A 347 5.18 10.59 -18.69
N ASP A 348 6.35 10.96 -19.20
CA ASP A 348 7.10 10.14 -20.17
C ASP A 348 7.75 8.91 -19.53
N LYS A 349 7.78 8.85 -18.19
CA LYS A 349 8.40 7.76 -17.42
C LYS A 349 7.38 7.12 -16.47
N PRO A 350 7.31 5.78 -16.42
CA PRO A 350 6.41 5.08 -15.53
C PRO A 350 7.01 4.95 -14.12
N GLN A 351 7.11 6.06 -13.38
CA GLN A 351 7.61 6.07 -11.99
C GLN A 351 6.44 6.16 -11.00
N SER A 352 6.13 5.05 -10.32
CA SER A 352 4.94 4.94 -9.47
C SER A 352 4.82 6.03 -8.42
N THR A 353 5.88 6.26 -7.64
CA THR A 353 5.88 7.25 -6.55
C THR A 353 5.60 8.66 -7.05
N GLU A 354 6.29 9.09 -8.11
CA GLU A 354 6.08 10.43 -8.67
C GLU A 354 4.68 10.56 -9.29
N MET A 355 4.27 9.56 -10.07
CA MET A 355 2.99 9.64 -10.78
C MET A 355 1.80 9.69 -9.83
N LEU A 356 1.80 8.85 -8.80
CA LEU A 356 0.74 8.83 -7.80
C LEU A 356 0.76 10.09 -6.94
N LEU A 357 1.93 10.59 -6.54
CA LEU A 357 2.04 11.83 -5.76
C LEU A 357 1.49 13.05 -6.51
N LYS A 358 1.84 13.20 -7.79
CA LYS A 358 1.38 14.33 -8.61
C LYS A 358 -0.11 14.21 -8.96
N ALA A 359 -0.59 13.00 -9.25
CA ALA A 359 -2.02 12.76 -9.42
C ALA A 359 -2.81 13.05 -8.13
N ASP A 360 -2.29 12.69 -6.95
CA ASP A 360 -2.90 13.01 -5.66
C ASP A 360 -2.96 14.51 -5.38
N PHE A 361 -1.90 15.25 -5.69
CA PHE A 361 -1.91 16.70 -5.54
C PHE A 361 -2.94 17.37 -6.45
N ALA A 362 -3.11 16.86 -7.68
CA ALA A 362 -4.16 17.30 -8.58
C ALA A 362 -5.56 16.91 -8.08
N LEU A 363 -5.71 15.71 -7.51
CA LEU A 363 -6.98 15.27 -6.91
C LEU A 363 -7.40 16.21 -5.78
N TYR A 364 -6.45 16.58 -4.92
CA TYR A 364 -6.69 17.53 -3.84
C TYR A 364 -7.13 18.91 -4.38
N ALA A 365 -6.52 19.38 -5.47
CA ALA A 365 -6.95 20.61 -6.14
C ALA A 365 -8.38 20.50 -6.69
N ALA A 366 -8.75 19.37 -7.30
CA ALA A 366 -10.13 19.09 -7.75
C ALA A 366 -11.13 19.10 -6.58
N LYS A 367 -10.77 18.50 -5.43
CA LYS A 367 -11.64 18.54 -4.24
C LYS A 367 -11.84 19.95 -3.69
N ARG A 368 -10.86 20.84 -3.83
CA ARG A 368 -10.95 22.25 -3.43
C ARG A 368 -11.71 23.12 -4.42
N GLY A 369 -11.73 22.75 -5.70
CA GLY A 369 -12.41 23.49 -6.76
C GLY A 369 -13.94 23.41 -6.71
N GLY A 370 -14.48 22.43 -5.98
CA GLY A 370 -15.92 22.20 -5.89
C GLY A 370 -16.34 20.73 -5.81
N ARG A 371 -15.40 19.79 -5.97
CA ARG A 371 -15.64 18.34 -6.08
C ARG A 371 -16.43 17.98 -7.34
N ASN A 372 -16.58 16.68 -7.61
CA ASN A 372 -17.26 16.18 -8.80
C ASN A 372 -16.67 16.74 -10.12
N GLU A 373 -15.36 16.93 -10.14
CA GLU A 373 -14.59 17.49 -11.24
C GLU A 373 -13.22 16.81 -11.34
N TYR A 374 -12.49 17.09 -12.42
CA TYR A 374 -11.11 16.65 -12.55
C TYR A 374 -10.16 17.84 -12.58
N CYS A 375 -8.92 17.60 -12.17
CA CYS A 375 -7.84 18.57 -12.30
C CYS A 375 -6.62 17.90 -12.94
N LEU A 376 -6.00 18.58 -13.91
CA LEU A 376 -4.72 18.17 -14.47
C LEU A 376 -3.60 18.77 -13.63
N PHE A 377 -2.58 17.96 -13.35
CA PHE A 377 -1.33 18.45 -12.81
C PHE A 377 -0.57 19.21 -13.90
N ASP A 378 -0.67 20.54 -13.84
CA ASP A 378 -0.02 21.48 -14.76
C ASP A 378 1.15 22.21 -14.09
N ALA A 379 1.78 23.14 -14.82
CA ALA A 379 2.89 23.93 -14.30
C ALA A 379 2.50 24.82 -13.10
N GLY A 380 1.22 25.21 -12.99
CA GLY A 380 0.71 25.96 -11.85
C GLY A 380 0.64 25.10 -10.59
N LEU A 381 0.14 23.87 -10.71
CA LEU A 381 0.13 22.89 -9.62
C LEU A 381 1.54 22.48 -9.22
N ASP A 382 2.46 22.33 -10.17
CA ASP A 382 3.87 22.03 -9.88
C ASP A 382 4.52 23.15 -9.06
N ALA A 383 4.32 24.41 -9.45
CA ALA A 383 4.79 25.56 -8.69
C ALA A 383 4.15 25.65 -7.29
N ALA A 384 2.87 25.31 -7.15
CA ALA A 384 2.18 25.26 -5.86
C ALA A 384 2.72 24.14 -4.95
N LEU A 385 3.01 22.96 -5.52
CA LEU A 385 3.62 21.84 -4.80
C LEU A 385 5.05 22.19 -4.34
N GLU A 386 5.85 22.82 -5.21
CA GLU A 386 7.18 23.31 -4.85
C GLU A 386 7.12 24.35 -3.72
N ARG A 387 6.20 25.32 -3.82
CA ARG A 387 5.96 26.32 -2.78
C ARG A 387 5.62 25.65 -1.46
N ARG A 388 4.68 24.69 -1.46
CA ARG A 388 4.29 23.94 -0.25
C ARG A 388 5.48 23.23 0.37
N ASN A 389 6.24 22.48 -0.41
CA ASN A 389 7.40 21.73 0.07
C ASN A 389 8.52 22.63 0.63
N ARG A 390 8.66 23.86 0.11
CA ARG A 390 9.60 24.86 0.66
C ARG A 390 9.09 25.43 1.98
N ILE A 391 7.82 25.82 2.05
CA ILE A 391 7.18 26.28 3.29
C ILE A 391 7.32 25.23 4.40
N GLU A 392 7.01 23.97 4.12
CA GLU A 392 7.15 22.87 5.08
C GLU A 392 8.59 22.70 5.58
N ARG A 393 9.57 22.76 4.67
CA ARG A 393 10.99 22.63 5.00
C ARG A 393 11.50 23.76 5.89
N ASP A 394 11.12 25.00 5.56
CA ASP A 394 11.69 26.20 6.17
C ASP A 394 10.96 26.63 7.45
N LEU A 395 9.73 26.13 7.67
CA LEU A 395 8.87 26.50 8.81
C LEU A 395 9.56 26.36 10.17
N ARG A 396 10.25 25.24 10.43
CA ARG A 396 10.94 25.03 11.72
C ARG A 396 12.01 26.10 11.95
N GLY A 397 12.77 26.44 10.91
CA GLY A 397 13.79 27.48 10.96
C GLY A 397 13.18 28.86 11.22
N ALA A 398 12.06 29.17 10.55
CA ALA A 398 11.34 30.43 10.72
C ALA A 398 10.78 30.62 12.14
N ILE A 399 10.28 29.55 12.76
CA ILE A 399 9.85 29.59 14.16
C ILE A 399 11.06 29.84 15.08
N GLY A 400 12.15 29.09 14.89
CA GLY A 400 13.34 29.21 15.75
C GLY A 400 14.07 30.55 15.64
N SER A 401 14.02 31.22 14.48
CA SER A 401 14.65 32.53 14.27
C SER A 401 13.75 33.72 14.64
N GLY A 402 12.46 33.50 14.92
CA GLY A 402 11.47 34.55 15.13
C GLY A 402 11.00 35.26 13.84
N ALA A 403 11.36 34.73 12.66
CA ALA A 403 10.86 35.24 11.38
C ALA A 403 9.36 34.97 11.17
N LEU A 404 8.82 33.97 11.88
CA LEU A 404 7.40 33.76 12.09
C LEU A 404 7.00 34.40 13.43
N CYS A 405 6.09 35.37 13.39
CA CYS A 405 5.65 36.11 14.57
C CYS A 405 4.15 36.44 14.47
N CYS A 406 3.59 37.01 15.55
CA CYS A 406 2.22 37.52 15.52
C CYS A 406 2.22 39.03 15.28
N TRP A 407 1.33 39.47 14.39
CA TRP A 407 0.87 40.85 14.35
C TRP A 407 -0.48 40.94 15.05
N PHE A 408 -0.81 42.12 15.58
CA PHE A 408 -1.93 42.33 16.47
C PHE A 408 -2.93 43.27 15.80
N GLN A 409 -4.14 42.80 15.56
CA GLN A 409 -5.22 43.63 15.01
C GLN A 409 -6.07 44.19 16.14
N PRO A 410 -6.30 45.52 16.21
CA PRO A 410 -7.06 46.12 17.30
C PRO A 410 -8.56 45.82 17.21
N LEU A 411 -9.14 45.46 18.35
CA LEU A 411 -10.58 45.41 18.58
C LEU A 411 -11.01 46.75 19.20
N VAL A 412 -11.99 47.40 18.59
CA VAL A 412 -12.38 48.78 18.92
C VAL A 412 -13.84 48.83 19.38
N ARG A 413 -14.08 49.63 20.41
CA ARG A 413 -15.42 49.99 20.85
C ARG A 413 -16.06 51.01 19.93
N LEU A 414 -17.23 50.71 19.40
CA LEU A 414 -17.90 51.53 18.38
C LEU A 414 -18.47 52.85 18.90
N ASP A 415 -18.64 52.99 20.20
CA ASP A 415 -19.18 54.18 20.86
C ASP A 415 -18.10 55.19 21.26
N THR A 416 -16.93 54.73 21.68
CA THR A 416 -15.83 55.58 22.17
C THR A 416 -14.57 55.53 21.32
N SER A 417 -14.51 54.68 20.30
CA SER A 417 -13.28 54.37 19.56
C SER A 417 -12.14 53.87 20.45
N ALA A 418 -12.43 53.36 21.64
CA ALA A 418 -11.41 52.85 22.56
C ALA A 418 -10.96 51.46 22.11
N VAL A 419 -9.66 51.19 22.14
CA VAL A 419 -9.12 49.85 21.91
C VAL A 419 -9.37 48.99 23.14
N VAL A 420 -10.17 47.94 22.99
CA VAL A 420 -10.56 47.00 24.07
C VAL A 420 -9.83 45.66 24.00
N GLY A 421 -9.19 45.36 22.88
CA GLY A 421 -8.39 44.16 22.75
C GLY A 421 -7.55 44.13 21.48
N PHE A 422 -6.80 43.04 21.32
CA PHE A 422 -6.05 42.74 20.12
C PHE A 422 -6.19 41.27 19.74
N GLU A 423 -6.41 40.97 18.47
CA GLU A 423 -6.31 39.61 17.95
C GLU A 423 -4.88 39.34 17.44
N ALA A 424 -4.26 38.27 17.94
CA ALA A 424 -2.95 37.83 17.50
C ALA A 424 -3.07 36.99 16.21
N LEU A 425 -2.55 37.54 15.12
CA LEU A 425 -2.60 36.95 13.79
C LEU A 425 -1.20 36.57 13.33
N LEU A 426 -1.02 35.29 12.97
CA LEU A 426 0.25 34.78 12.45
C LEU A 426 0.70 35.54 11.19
N ARG A 427 1.98 35.89 11.15
CA ARG A 427 2.66 36.48 10.00
C ARG A 427 4.00 35.79 9.81
N TRP A 428 4.24 35.38 8.57
CA TRP A 428 5.55 34.88 8.16
C TRP A 428 5.94 35.50 6.82
N GLN A 429 7.02 36.27 6.84
CA GLN A 429 7.65 36.78 5.65
C GLN A 429 8.76 35.82 5.22
N HIS A 430 8.47 35.01 4.19
CA HIS A 430 9.42 34.05 3.64
C HIS A 430 10.35 34.74 2.63
N GLU A 431 11.64 34.41 2.65
CA GLU A 431 12.67 35.06 1.81
C GLU A 431 12.36 34.99 0.31
N VAL A 432 12.00 33.81 -0.18
CA VAL A 432 11.67 33.57 -1.61
C VAL A 432 10.20 33.86 -1.93
N HIS A 433 9.29 33.50 -1.03
CA HIS A 433 7.86 33.40 -1.32
C HIS A 433 7.01 34.58 -0.81
N GLY A 434 7.66 35.56 -0.17
CA GLY A 434 6.99 36.73 0.41
C GLY A 434 6.10 36.35 1.59
N ALA A 435 4.99 37.07 1.75
CA ALA A 435 4.03 36.78 2.81
C ALA A 435 3.39 35.40 2.60
N ILE A 436 3.45 34.56 3.64
CA ILE A 436 2.77 33.26 3.69
C ILE A 436 1.47 33.43 4.47
N SER A 437 0.37 32.91 3.92
CA SER A 437 -0.94 33.04 4.57
C SER A 437 -1.05 32.14 5.81
N PRO A 438 -1.75 32.54 6.89
CA PRO A 438 -1.92 31.71 8.08
C PRO A 438 -2.43 30.28 7.80
N PRO A 439 -3.38 30.04 6.88
CA PRO A 439 -3.80 28.69 6.53
C PRO A 439 -2.67 27.82 5.94
N GLU A 440 -1.79 28.39 5.11
CA GLU A 440 -0.61 27.68 4.59
C GLU A 440 0.36 27.32 5.72
N ILE A 441 0.56 28.23 6.68
CA ILE A 441 1.42 28.01 7.86
C ILE A 441 0.89 26.86 8.72
N VAL A 442 -0.40 26.90 9.05
CA VAL A 442 -1.05 25.87 9.89
C VAL A 442 -1.05 24.52 9.19
N THR A 443 -1.30 24.48 7.87
CA THR A 443 -1.20 23.26 7.06
C THR A 443 0.21 22.70 7.11
N ALA A 444 1.23 23.52 6.83
CA ALA A 444 2.62 23.09 6.88
C ALA A 444 3.03 22.61 8.28
N ALA A 445 2.56 23.27 9.34
CA ALA A 445 2.82 22.84 10.72
C ALA A 445 2.18 21.48 11.03
N ARG A 446 1.00 21.20 10.47
CA ARG A 446 0.34 19.90 10.62
C ARG A 446 1.11 18.79 9.93
N GLU A 447 1.45 18.97 8.65
CA GLU A 447 2.17 17.97 7.85
C GLU A 447 3.57 17.67 8.40
N THR A 448 4.21 18.67 9.03
CA THR A 448 5.56 18.54 9.61
C THR A 448 5.57 18.19 11.11
N GLY A 449 4.40 18.02 11.73
CA GLY A 449 4.28 17.73 13.16
C GLY A 449 4.76 18.87 14.07
N LEU A 450 4.68 20.11 13.61
CA LEU A 450 5.12 21.34 14.29
C LEU A 450 3.97 22.14 14.92
N LEU A 451 2.72 21.65 14.89
CA LEU A 451 1.56 22.37 15.45
C LEU A 451 1.82 22.83 16.89
N SER A 452 2.23 21.94 17.79
CA SER A 452 2.49 22.32 19.20
C SER A 452 3.51 23.45 19.33
N LEU A 453 4.56 23.44 18.51
CA LEU A 453 5.60 24.48 18.50
C LEU A 453 5.05 25.81 17.95
N LEU A 454 4.19 25.74 16.93
CA LEU A 454 3.50 26.91 16.38
C LEU A 454 2.54 27.52 17.43
N THR A 455 1.73 26.70 18.09
CA THR A 455 0.81 27.12 19.16
C THR A 455 1.56 27.77 20.32
N GLU A 456 2.67 27.15 20.76
CA GLU A 456 3.55 27.71 21.79
C GLU A 456 4.11 29.08 21.36
N THR A 457 4.54 29.21 20.11
CA THR A 457 5.06 30.48 19.57
C THR A 457 4.01 31.59 19.59
N VAL A 458 2.78 31.29 19.16
CA VAL A 458 1.66 32.25 19.22
C VAL A 458 1.36 32.64 20.67
N PHE A 459 1.29 31.66 21.57
CA PHE A 459 1.06 31.89 22.99
C PHE A 459 2.13 32.78 23.63
N LEU A 460 3.42 32.53 23.32
CA LEU A 460 4.53 33.34 23.81
C LEU A 460 4.46 34.79 23.32
N ASN A 461 4.08 35.01 22.05
CA ASN A 461 3.86 36.36 21.50
C ASN A 461 2.69 37.07 22.19
N CYS A 462 1.59 36.36 22.48
CA CYS A 462 0.46 36.92 23.23
C CYS A 462 0.87 37.29 24.66
N CYS A 463 1.62 36.42 25.35
CA CYS A 463 2.14 36.71 26.69
C CYS A 463 3.02 37.97 26.70
N ALA A 464 3.85 38.15 25.67
CA ALA A 464 4.70 39.34 25.54
C ALA A 464 3.86 40.61 25.33
N MET A 465 2.83 40.57 24.48
CA MET A 465 1.89 41.70 24.30
C MET A 465 1.16 42.03 25.61
N ILE A 466 0.63 41.02 26.31
CA ILE A 466 -0.09 41.20 27.58
C ILE A 466 0.82 41.82 28.65
N ALA A 467 2.05 41.31 28.79
CA ALA A 467 3.00 41.82 29.78
C ALA A 467 3.31 43.31 29.54
N GLU A 468 3.45 43.72 28.29
CA GLU A 468 3.71 45.10 27.92
C GLU A 468 2.47 46.01 28.12
N LEU A 469 1.27 45.54 27.78
CA LEU A 469 0.01 46.24 28.10
C LEU A 469 -0.16 46.44 29.61
N ALA A 470 0.12 45.41 30.41
CA ALA A 470 0.07 45.48 31.86
C ALA A 470 1.08 46.51 32.41
N ARG A 471 2.30 46.54 31.86
CA ARG A 471 3.34 47.53 32.21
C ARG A 471 2.92 48.96 31.90
N GLN A 472 2.14 49.17 30.84
CA GLN A 472 1.58 50.47 30.46
C GLN A 472 0.30 50.83 31.25
N GLY A 473 -0.13 50.00 32.20
CA GLY A 473 -1.33 50.22 32.99
C GLY A 473 -2.64 49.90 32.26
N ARG A 474 -2.58 49.27 31.08
CA ARG A 474 -3.73 48.88 30.25
C ARG A 474 -4.19 47.46 30.57
N SER A 475 -4.48 47.19 31.83
CA SER A 475 -4.89 45.85 32.31
C SER A 475 -6.32 45.46 31.91
N ASP A 476 -7.07 46.39 31.33
CA ASP A 476 -8.42 46.24 30.79
C ASP A 476 -8.44 45.73 29.33
N VAL A 477 -7.29 45.77 28.64
CA VAL A 477 -7.16 45.36 27.24
C VAL A 477 -6.79 43.88 27.16
N ARG A 478 -7.56 43.11 26.39
CA ARG A 478 -7.35 41.67 26.22
C ARG A 478 -6.58 41.33 24.94
N VAL A 479 -5.89 40.20 24.93
CA VAL A 479 -5.21 39.68 23.73
C VAL A 479 -5.77 38.31 23.41
N ALA A 480 -6.32 38.16 22.21
CA ALA A 480 -6.92 36.93 21.73
C ALA A 480 -5.93 36.09 20.92
N MET A 481 -5.94 34.78 21.15
CA MET A 481 -5.24 33.80 20.33
C MET A 481 -6.21 32.76 19.78
N ASN A 482 -6.02 32.40 18.52
CA ASN A 482 -6.77 31.36 17.84
C ASN A 482 -6.30 29.96 18.29
N LEU A 483 -7.24 29.06 18.55
CA LEU A 483 -6.96 27.68 18.91
C LEU A 483 -8.03 26.73 18.37
N SER A 484 -7.64 25.75 17.57
CA SER A 484 -8.61 24.78 17.04
C SER A 484 -9.01 23.74 18.11
N PRO A 485 -10.27 23.27 18.11
CA PRO A 485 -10.72 22.15 18.97
C PRO A 485 -9.86 20.89 18.83
N ARG A 486 -9.34 20.62 17.63
CA ARG A 486 -8.48 19.46 17.35
C ARG A 486 -7.11 19.54 18.02
N GLU A 487 -6.53 20.74 18.13
CA GLU A 487 -5.28 20.94 18.88
C GLU A 487 -5.47 20.72 20.38
N LEU A 488 -6.58 21.22 20.93
CA LEU A 488 -6.99 20.96 22.32
C LEU A 488 -7.17 19.45 22.58
N GLU A 489 -7.77 18.73 21.64
CA GLU A 489 -7.98 17.29 21.73
C GLU A 489 -6.66 16.51 21.69
N ALA A 490 -5.80 16.80 20.72
CA ALA A 490 -4.60 16.02 20.43
C ALA A 490 -3.48 16.19 21.47
N GLY A 491 -3.38 17.36 22.11
CA GLY A 491 -2.24 17.70 22.98
C GLY A 491 -2.65 18.14 24.39
N ASN A 492 -1.65 18.52 25.19
CA ASN A 492 -1.82 19.14 26.51
C ASN A 492 -1.64 20.66 26.42
N VAL A 493 -2.29 21.27 25.42
CA VAL A 493 -2.20 22.71 25.15
C VAL A 493 -2.71 23.53 26.35
N ASP A 494 -3.73 23.03 27.04
CA ASP A 494 -4.26 23.64 28.25
C ASP A 494 -3.23 23.71 29.38
N ASP A 495 -2.44 22.65 29.60
CA ASP A 495 -1.35 22.67 30.57
C ASP A 495 -0.25 23.67 30.14
N MET A 496 0.13 23.66 28.86
CA MET A 496 1.11 24.60 28.30
C MET A 496 0.71 26.07 28.53
N ILE A 497 -0.56 26.42 28.29
CA ILE A 497 -1.07 27.78 28.50
C ILE A 497 -1.05 28.12 30.00
N LEU A 498 -1.63 27.26 30.85
CA LEU A 498 -1.77 27.55 32.29
C LEU A 498 -0.43 27.66 33.00
N ASP A 499 0.51 26.75 32.71
CA ASP A 499 1.84 26.76 33.30
C ASP A 499 2.68 27.90 32.73
N GLY A 500 2.53 28.20 31.44
CA GLY A 500 3.20 29.34 30.80
C GLY A 500 2.77 30.69 31.38
N LEU A 501 1.48 30.90 31.60
CA LEU A 501 0.94 32.13 32.22
C LEU A 501 1.48 32.29 33.64
N LYS A 502 1.48 31.22 34.44
CA LYS A 502 2.06 31.21 35.79
C LYS A 502 3.55 31.53 35.78
N ALA A 503 4.32 30.85 34.93
CA ALA A 503 5.77 31.02 34.85
C ALA A 503 6.18 32.43 34.45
N LYS A 504 5.38 33.09 33.60
CA LYS A 504 5.63 34.47 33.14
C LYS A 504 4.93 35.54 33.98
N ASN A 505 4.17 35.14 35.00
CA ASN A 505 3.37 36.03 35.83
C ASN A 505 2.42 36.93 35.00
N VAL A 506 1.79 36.35 33.98
CA VAL A 506 0.85 37.03 33.08
C VAL A 506 -0.57 36.83 33.61
N PRO A 507 -1.39 37.90 33.80
CA PRO A 507 -2.77 37.75 34.26
C PRO A 507 -3.62 36.96 33.26
N ALA A 508 -4.15 35.81 33.69
CA ALA A 508 -4.97 34.94 32.83
C ALA A 508 -6.21 35.66 32.25
N ALA A 509 -6.78 36.61 32.99
CA ALA A 509 -7.94 37.40 32.57
C ALA A 509 -7.70 38.33 31.37
N MET A 510 -6.43 38.57 31.01
CA MET A 510 -6.06 39.35 29.83
C MET A 510 -5.89 38.49 28.58
N LEU A 511 -5.90 37.16 28.70
CA LEU A 511 -5.85 36.24 27.56
C LEU A 511 -7.28 35.85 27.14
N GLU A 512 -7.53 35.90 25.84
CA GLU A 512 -8.72 35.33 25.21
C GLU A 512 -8.33 34.17 24.30
N ILE A 513 -9.14 33.12 24.28
CA ILE A 513 -8.96 31.99 23.37
C ILE A 513 -10.17 31.94 22.44
N GLU A 514 -9.89 32.08 21.16
CA GLU A 514 -10.85 31.98 20.07
C GLU A 514 -10.87 30.56 19.56
N ILE A 515 -12.05 29.93 19.62
CA ILE A 515 -12.25 28.55 19.22
C ILE A 515 -13.09 28.53 17.95
N THR A 516 -12.52 27.94 16.89
CA THR A 516 -13.18 27.76 15.59
C THR A 516 -14.26 26.67 15.63
N GLU A 517 -15.11 26.64 14.60
CA GLU A 517 -16.28 25.75 14.49
C GLU A 517 -15.94 24.26 14.24
N GLU A 518 -14.67 23.87 14.16
CA GLU A 518 -14.31 22.48 13.83
C GLU A 518 -14.82 21.49 14.89
N ALA A 519 -15.66 20.52 14.48
CA ALA A 519 -16.16 19.51 15.41
C ALA A 519 -15.01 18.63 15.95
N PRO A 520 -14.84 18.54 17.28
CA PRO A 520 -13.88 17.60 17.88
C PRO A 520 -14.37 16.16 17.72
N VAL A 521 -13.44 15.20 17.74
CA VAL A 521 -13.81 13.78 17.71
C VAL A 521 -14.35 13.36 19.08
N ASP A 522 -13.71 13.81 20.16
CA ASP A 522 -14.13 13.66 21.56
C ASP A 522 -14.55 15.02 22.16
N ARG A 523 -15.86 15.29 22.10
CA ARG A 523 -16.46 16.53 22.61
C ARG A 523 -16.29 16.68 24.14
N ASP A 524 -16.35 15.58 24.89
CA ASP A 524 -16.30 15.63 26.35
C ASP A 524 -14.89 16.01 26.82
N ARG A 525 -13.85 15.43 26.20
CA ARG A 525 -12.46 15.77 26.49
C ARG A 525 -12.13 17.22 26.17
N VAL A 526 -12.56 17.74 25.02
CA VAL A 526 -12.35 19.16 24.67
C VAL A 526 -13.11 20.06 25.64
N GLY A 527 -14.36 19.73 25.98
CA GLY A 527 -15.16 20.48 26.96
C GLY A 527 -14.53 20.55 28.37
N GLN A 528 -13.83 19.49 28.81
CA GLN A 528 -13.07 19.51 30.06
C GLN A 528 -11.89 20.49 30.00
N LYS A 529 -11.11 20.47 28.92
CA LYS A 529 -9.94 21.35 28.75
C LYS A 529 -10.33 22.83 28.63
N VAL A 530 -11.38 23.12 27.84
CA VAL A 530 -11.97 24.46 27.77
C VAL A 530 -12.46 24.91 29.15
N GLY A 531 -13.07 24.01 29.92
CA GLY A 531 -13.43 24.24 31.33
C GLY A 531 -12.25 24.65 32.19
N ARG A 532 -11.14 23.90 32.14
CA ARG A 532 -9.93 24.22 32.90
C ARG A 532 -9.37 25.61 32.58
N LEU A 533 -9.39 26.00 31.31
CA LEU A 533 -8.94 27.32 30.86
C LEU A 533 -9.87 28.43 31.37
N ALA A 534 -11.18 28.23 31.25
CA ALA A 534 -12.19 29.16 31.75
C ALA A 534 -12.13 29.32 33.28
N ASP A 535 -11.97 28.22 34.02
CA ASP A 535 -11.87 28.21 35.49
C ASP A 535 -10.60 28.94 35.98
N ALA A 536 -9.56 29.01 35.15
CA ALA A 536 -8.35 29.80 35.42
C ALA A 536 -8.52 31.30 35.13
N GLY A 537 -9.69 31.71 34.62
CA GLY A 537 -10.04 33.10 34.33
C GLY A 537 -9.79 33.53 32.88
N ILE A 538 -9.43 32.61 31.99
CA ILE A 538 -9.25 32.90 30.54
C ILE A 538 -10.64 33.01 29.90
N SER A 539 -10.86 34.04 29.10
CA SER A 539 -12.14 34.23 28.42
C SER A 539 -12.19 33.42 27.10
N ILE A 540 -13.22 32.59 26.96
CA ILE A 540 -13.42 31.73 25.78
C ILE A 540 -14.38 32.41 24.82
N VAL A 541 -13.95 32.51 23.56
CA VAL A 541 -14.65 33.19 22.47
C VAL A 541 -14.98 32.17 21.39
N LEU A 542 -16.21 32.21 20.89
CA LEU A 542 -16.63 31.42 19.75
C LEU A 542 -16.38 32.21 18.46
N ASP A 543 -15.58 31.66 17.56
CA ASP A 543 -15.19 32.27 16.30
C ASP A 543 -16.05 31.80 15.11
N ASP A 544 -16.10 32.58 14.02
CA ASP A 544 -16.80 32.28 12.76
C ASP A 544 -18.30 31.91 12.86
N PHE A 545 -19.05 32.52 13.80
CA PHE A 545 -20.46 32.14 14.04
C PHE A 545 -21.36 32.46 12.83
N GLY A 546 -21.96 31.43 12.23
CA GLY A 546 -23.01 31.53 11.20
C GLY A 546 -22.73 30.82 9.86
N THR A 547 -21.52 30.27 9.65
CA THR A 547 -21.09 29.69 8.36
C THR A 547 -21.24 28.15 8.28
N GLY A 548 -21.55 27.45 9.38
CA GLY A 548 -21.70 26.00 9.44
C GLY A 548 -22.38 25.47 10.72
N PHE A 549 -22.14 24.19 11.09
CA PHE A 549 -22.68 23.36 12.19
C PHE A 549 -22.73 23.94 13.63
N SER A 550 -22.64 25.26 13.82
CA SER A 550 -22.90 25.96 15.08
C SER A 550 -24.32 25.69 15.61
N THR A 551 -24.46 24.60 16.36
CA THR A 551 -25.71 24.31 17.06
C THR A 551 -25.84 25.19 18.30
N LEU A 552 -27.04 25.71 18.56
CA LEU A 552 -27.41 26.35 19.83
C LEU A 552 -27.00 25.53 21.07
N VAL A 553 -26.81 24.21 20.91
CA VAL A 553 -26.30 23.28 21.92
C VAL A 553 -24.91 23.66 22.40
N SER A 554 -24.02 24.14 21.52
CA SER A 554 -22.67 24.60 21.90
C SER A 554 -22.70 25.87 22.74
N LEU A 555 -23.69 26.74 22.52
CA LEU A 555 -23.91 27.98 23.28
C LEU A 555 -24.58 27.79 24.65
N LYS A 556 -25.08 26.58 24.94
CA LYS A 556 -25.61 26.23 26.27
C LYS A 556 -24.50 26.07 27.31
N ASP A 557 -23.25 26.00 26.87
CA ASP A 557 -22.09 25.95 27.74
C ASP A 557 -21.84 27.33 28.35
N SER A 558 -22.05 27.46 29.67
CA SER A 558 -21.89 28.71 30.44
C SER A 558 -20.46 29.27 30.45
N ARG A 559 -19.52 28.58 29.81
CA ARG A 559 -18.09 28.94 29.75
C ARG A 559 -17.74 29.86 28.58
N ILE A 560 -18.59 29.94 27.55
CA ILE A 560 -18.41 30.89 26.43
C ILE A 560 -18.81 32.29 26.89
N ARG A 561 -17.95 33.28 26.66
CA ARG A 561 -18.13 34.67 27.11
C ARG A 561 -18.31 35.67 25.98
N LYS A 562 -17.89 35.32 24.76
CA LYS A 562 -17.99 36.19 23.59
C LYS A 562 -18.28 35.38 22.31
N ILE A 563 -19.00 35.98 21.38
CA ILE A 563 -19.25 35.47 20.02
C ILE A 563 -18.71 36.47 19.01
N LYS A 564 -17.94 35.99 18.03
CA LYS A 564 -17.51 36.75 16.86
C LYS A 564 -18.43 36.44 15.69
N ILE A 565 -19.03 37.49 15.12
CA ILE A 565 -19.81 37.40 13.89
C ILE A 565 -18.85 37.44 12.71
N ASP A 566 -18.90 36.40 11.87
CA ASP A 566 -18.04 36.28 10.70
C ASP A 566 -18.20 37.47 9.73
N LYS A 567 -17.10 37.82 9.08
CA LYS A 567 -17.03 38.93 8.13
C LYS A 567 -18.01 38.79 6.97
N ASP A 568 -18.40 37.58 6.56
CA ASP A 568 -19.27 37.40 5.40
C ASP A 568 -20.69 37.92 5.67
N PHE A 569 -21.11 37.99 6.95
CA PHE A 569 -22.37 38.64 7.36
C PHE A 569 -22.21 40.13 7.67
N VAL A 570 -20.99 40.63 7.80
CA VAL A 570 -20.71 42.03 8.19
C VAL A 570 -20.29 42.87 6.98
N ARG A 571 -19.68 42.26 5.96
CA ARG A 571 -19.24 42.95 4.76
C ARG A 571 -20.45 43.45 3.97
N ASP A 572 -20.46 44.74 3.63
CA ASP A 572 -21.58 45.39 2.94
C ASP A 572 -22.93 45.30 3.71
N LEU A 573 -22.89 45.10 5.03
CA LEU A 573 -24.07 44.97 5.91
C LEU A 573 -25.10 46.08 5.68
N ALA A 574 -24.68 47.32 5.46
CA ALA A 574 -25.58 48.45 5.21
C ALA A 574 -26.47 48.28 3.96
N LYS A 575 -26.09 47.39 3.03
CA LYS A 575 -26.80 47.13 1.77
C LYS A 575 -27.64 45.85 1.80
N SER A 576 -27.51 45.01 2.81
CA SER A 576 -28.15 43.70 2.89
C SER A 576 -29.10 43.61 4.08
N VAL A 577 -30.40 43.59 3.79
CA VAL A 577 -31.44 43.42 4.83
C VAL A 577 -31.39 42.01 5.43
N GLU A 578 -31.02 41.02 4.62
CA GLU A 578 -30.89 39.63 5.05
C GLU A 578 -29.75 39.48 6.07
N ASP A 579 -28.57 40.03 5.77
CA ASP A 579 -27.43 39.98 6.69
C ASP A 579 -27.70 40.81 7.96
N GLN A 580 -28.39 41.95 7.86
CA GLN A 580 -28.84 42.71 9.04
C GLN A 580 -29.74 41.88 9.95
N ALA A 581 -30.68 41.11 9.40
CA ALA A 581 -31.56 40.25 10.19
C ALA A 581 -30.78 39.12 10.88
N VAL A 582 -29.79 38.54 10.21
CA VAL A 582 -28.90 37.52 10.80
C VAL A 582 -28.10 38.13 11.95
N VAL A 583 -27.42 39.25 11.71
CA VAL A 583 -26.64 39.97 12.73
C VAL A 583 -27.50 40.36 13.94
N GLU A 584 -28.70 40.89 13.72
CA GLU A 584 -29.65 41.23 14.78
C GLU A 584 -30.03 40.00 15.62
N ALA A 585 -30.29 38.86 14.97
CA ALA A 585 -30.61 37.61 15.66
C ALA A 585 -29.45 37.12 16.55
N VAL A 586 -28.20 37.20 16.05
CA VAL A 586 -27.00 36.83 16.83
C VAL A 586 -26.83 37.75 18.04
N ILE A 587 -27.00 39.06 17.85
CA ILE A 587 -26.93 40.04 18.94
C ILE A 587 -28.03 39.79 19.99
N GLY A 588 -29.25 39.48 19.55
CA GLY A 588 -30.37 39.14 20.42
C GLY A 588 -30.11 37.86 21.25
N LEU A 589 -29.49 36.86 20.62
CA LEU A 589 -29.07 35.63 21.28
C LEU A 589 -28.00 35.90 22.36
N GLY A 590 -26.97 36.67 22.02
CA GLY A 590 -25.92 37.08 22.96
C GLY A 590 -26.51 37.80 24.18
N ARG A 591 -27.40 38.76 23.96
CA ARG A 591 -28.13 39.46 25.04
C ARG A 591 -28.92 38.50 25.94
N THR A 592 -29.60 37.51 25.36
CA THR A 592 -30.43 36.55 26.10
C THR A 592 -29.57 35.63 26.97
N LEU A 593 -28.38 35.26 26.50
CA LEU A 593 -27.47 34.35 27.19
C LEU A 593 -26.44 35.06 28.08
N GLY A 594 -26.37 36.40 28.04
CA GLY A 594 -25.35 37.17 28.74
C GLY A 594 -23.95 37.02 28.14
N ILE A 595 -23.88 36.77 26.83
CA ILE A 595 -22.66 36.59 26.05
C ILE A 595 -22.40 37.86 25.25
N GLU A 596 -21.17 38.37 25.29
CA GLU A 596 -20.76 39.55 24.52
C GLU A 596 -20.70 39.22 23.01
N VAL A 597 -21.07 40.16 22.15
CA VAL A 597 -21.05 39.95 20.70
C VAL A 597 -20.15 41.00 20.06
N MET A 598 -19.27 40.55 19.17
CA MET A 598 -18.42 41.43 18.36
C MET A 598 -18.53 41.10 16.87
N ALA A 599 -18.29 42.11 16.03
CA ALA A 599 -18.34 41.97 14.58
C ALA A 599 -16.95 42.01 13.94
N GLU A 600 -16.72 41.14 12.97
CA GLU A 600 -15.48 41.10 12.20
C GLU A 600 -15.61 41.69 10.80
N GLY A 601 -14.51 42.13 10.22
CA GLY A 601 -14.49 42.56 8.82
C GLY A 601 -15.24 43.87 8.56
N VAL A 602 -15.33 44.77 9.54
CA VAL A 602 -15.92 46.11 9.32
C VAL A 602 -14.99 46.94 8.44
N GLU A 603 -15.44 47.28 7.24
CA GLU A 603 -14.66 48.04 6.25
C GLU A 603 -15.18 49.47 6.03
N THR A 604 -16.47 49.73 6.30
CA THR A 604 -17.09 51.03 6.02
C THR A 604 -17.75 51.66 7.25
N ASP A 605 -17.80 52.99 7.27
CA ASP A 605 -18.48 53.73 8.33
C ASP A 605 -19.99 53.44 8.39
N ALA A 606 -20.59 53.16 7.23
CA ALA A 606 -21.99 52.79 7.13
C ALA A 606 -22.28 51.46 7.86
N ASP A 607 -21.43 50.44 7.65
CA ASP A 607 -21.56 49.15 8.35
C ASP A 607 -21.37 49.33 9.86
N ARG A 608 -20.39 50.16 10.28
CA ARG A 608 -20.18 50.54 11.68
C ARG A 608 -21.43 51.16 12.31
N MET A 609 -22.10 52.08 11.61
CA MET A 609 -23.31 52.74 12.11
C MET A 609 -24.47 51.76 12.26
N ILE A 610 -24.63 50.82 11.33
CA ILE A 610 -25.66 49.77 11.41
C ILE A 610 -25.38 48.80 12.56
N LEU A 611 -24.14 48.32 12.71
CA LEU A 611 -23.76 47.46 13.84
C LEU A 611 -24.07 48.12 15.18
N ARG A 612 -23.76 49.42 15.31
CA ARG A 612 -24.05 50.20 16.51
C ARG A 612 -25.56 50.36 16.74
N SER A 613 -26.37 50.55 15.69
CA SER A 613 -27.83 50.67 15.84
C SER A 613 -28.49 49.34 16.24
N LEU A 614 -27.94 48.21 15.79
CA LEU A 614 -28.36 46.86 16.17
C LEU A 614 -27.89 46.45 17.57
N GLY A 615 -26.98 47.24 18.18
CA GLY A 615 -26.50 47.05 19.54
C GLY A 615 -25.20 46.25 19.67
N CYS A 616 -24.47 46.03 18.58
CA CYS A 616 -23.09 45.53 18.62
C CYS A 616 -22.15 46.69 18.96
N MET A 617 -21.33 46.52 20.01
CA MET A 617 -20.50 47.60 20.56
C MET A 617 -19.00 47.40 20.36
N ILE A 618 -18.57 46.22 19.93
CA ILE A 618 -17.17 45.88 19.68
C ILE A 618 -17.05 45.41 18.25
N ALA A 619 -16.06 45.91 17.52
CA ALA A 619 -15.78 45.41 16.19
C ALA A 619 -14.29 45.43 15.87
N GLN A 620 -13.93 44.67 14.85
CA GLN A 620 -12.63 44.72 14.20
C GLN A 620 -12.81 44.75 12.68
N GLY A 621 -11.81 45.29 11.99
CA GLY A 621 -11.81 45.37 10.53
C GLY A 621 -10.92 46.47 9.98
N TYR A 622 -10.78 46.50 8.66
CA TYR A 622 -9.90 47.45 7.96
C TYR A 622 -10.35 48.90 8.06
N LEU A 623 -11.59 49.17 8.49
CA LEU A 623 -12.03 50.53 8.84
C LEU A 623 -11.14 51.15 9.93
N PHE A 624 -10.69 50.34 10.90
CA PHE A 624 -9.90 50.80 12.03
C PHE A 624 -8.41 50.64 11.78
N SER A 625 -7.97 49.41 11.53
CA SER A 625 -6.58 49.10 11.21
C SER A 625 -6.46 47.67 10.71
N ALA A 626 -5.43 47.44 9.88
CA ALA A 626 -4.92 46.10 9.64
C ALA A 626 -4.21 45.56 10.90
N ALA A 627 -3.80 44.29 10.88
CA ALA A 627 -2.89 43.79 11.91
C ALA A 627 -1.57 44.57 11.88
N LEU A 628 -1.03 44.89 13.05
CA LEU A 628 0.18 45.70 13.22
C LEU A 628 1.27 44.91 13.96
N PRO A 629 2.57 45.16 13.69
CA PRO A 629 3.63 44.69 14.58
C PRO A 629 3.38 45.16 16.02
N MET A 630 3.85 44.40 17.02
CA MET A 630 3.58 44.66 18.44
C MET A 630 3.86 46.11 18.87
N HIS A 631 5.00 46.67 18.43
CA HIS A 631 5.37 48.06 18.74
C HIS A 631 4.31 49.07 18.28
N ASP A 632 3.81 48.91 17.05
CA ASP A 632 2.85 49.82 16.44
C ASP A 632 1.44 49.58 17.01
N ALA A 633 1.10 48.33 17.32
CA ALA A 633 -0.14 47.98 17.99
C ALA A 633 -0.24 48.61 19.39
N LEU A 634 0.85 48.64 20.16
CA LEU A 634 0.89 49.27 21.48
C LEU A 634 0.69 50.79 21.42
N ALA A 635 1.18 51.42 20.35
CA ALA A 635 1.05 52.86 20.10
C ALA A 635 -0.28 53.25 19.43
N PHE A 636 -1.08 52.28 18.98
CA PHE A 636 -2.31 52.53 18.23
C PHE A 636 -3.41 53.14 19.13
N ASP A 637 -3.94 54.28 18.70
CA ASP A 637 -5.09 54.96 19.29
C ASP A 637 -6.11 55.24 18.17
N ALA A 638 -7.28 54.61 18.25
CA ALA A 638 -8.35 54.77 17.27
C ALA A 638 -9.10 56.12 17.39
N ALA A 639 -8.84 56.92 18.43
CA ALA A 639 -9.37 58.28 18.56
C ALA A 639 -8.44 59.35 17.94
N GLY A 640 -7.20 59.01 17.61
CA GLY A 640 -6.28 59.89 16.90
C GLY A 640 -6.54 59.88 15.40
N GLU A 641 -6.71 61.05 14.78
CA GLU A 641 -6.63 61.20 13.32
C GLU A 641 -5.24 60.73 12.85
N VAL A 642 -5.13 59.48 12.43
CA VAL A 642 -3.99 59.02 11.65
C VAL A 642 -4.51 58.63 10.28
N ILE A 643 -4.25 59.51 9.32
CA ILE A 643 -4.42 59.27 7.89
C ILE A 643 -3.42 58.17 7.51
N PHE A 644 -3.86 56.92 7.49
CA PHE A 644 -3.16 55.86 6.78
C PHE A 644 -3.75 55.79 5.37
N GLU A 645 -2.91 56.08 4.36
CA GLU A 645 -3.25 55.75 2.98
C GLU A 645 -3.52 54.24 2.89
N PRO A 646 -4.67 53.81 2.36
CA PRO A 646 -4.96 52.39 2.21
C PRO A 646 -3.92 51.80 1.26
N LEU A 647 -3.09 50.88 1.75
CA LEU A 647 -2.28 50.02 0.89
C LEU A 647 -3.22 49.33 -0.11
N ARG A 648 -3.10 49.73 -1.38
CA ARG A 648 -3.86 49.12 -2.48
C ARG A 648 -3.73 47.61 -2.42
N ASN A 649 -4.88 46.96 -2.39
CA ASN A 649 -5.06 45.52 -2.54
C ASN A 649 -4.31 45.02 -3.80
N PRO A 650 -3.45 43.98 -3.73
CA PRO A 650 -2.78 43.43 -4.91
C PRO A 650 -3.71 42.74 -5.92
N ARG A 651 -5.03 42.70 -5.68
CA ARG A 651 -6.00 41.94 -6.50
C ARG A 651 -6.83 42.76 -7.49
N SER A 652 -6.36 43.93 -7.93
CA SER A 652 -6.97 44.64 -9.06
C SER A 652 -5.95 44.98 -10.14
N GLY A 653 -5.37 43.95 -10.75
CA GLY A 653 -4.73 44.03 -12.06
C GLY A 653 -5.71 43.62 -13.15
N SER A 654 -6.62 44.53 -13.51
CA SER A 654 -7.40 44.43 -14.74
C SER A 654 -6.46 44.59 -15.93
N ALA A 655 -6.63 43.72 -16.92
CA ALA A 655 -5.98 43.75 -18.21
C ALA A 655 -6.03 45.14 -18.89
N ALA A 656 -4.88 45.53 -19.42
CA ALA A 656 -4.71 46.28 -20.66
C ALA A 656 -3.52 45.66 -21.40
#